data_AF-A0A4U5VS88-F1
#
_entry.id   AF-A0A4U5VS88-F1
#
_cell.length_a   1.000
_cell.length_b   1.000
_cell.length_c   1.000
_cell.angle_alpha   90.00
_cell.angle_beta   90.00
_cell.angle_gamma   90.00
#
_symmetry.space_group_name_H-M   'P 1'
#
loop_
_entity.id
_entity.type
_entity.pdbx_description
1 polymer ?
#
loop_
_entity_poly.entity_id
_entity_poly.type
_entity_poly.pdbx_seq_one_letter_code
_entity_poly.pdbx_strand_id
1 'polypeptide(L)'
;MDSSLPCFLLFILIGCLKCSSENENNTRHHDYCVLGAGPAGLQMGYFLSKAKRDYVILERNSGPGSFFNKYPRHRKLISINKIHTGRQNPEFNLRHDWNSLLSDKPDLLFKRVSNEFYPPADAYPLYLSMFVEELGLKVQYGVDIGRIRAVQSDTGRSYILTDQHTSDYTCSVLLVATGLWVPQKIEFVGSDLVEGYESISTNPEDYKNQAILILGKGNSAFETAQSILEKASHVHMLSPSPVRLAWQTHYVGDLRAVNNDLLDTYQLKSLDGLVEARLEKIVIVQRKEQAKKRSDGKKKEKKKLYLSLKKYIQNQGEKNSSEVTGEDLPSFYSDNFSMRKPYDRVIRCLGFKFNFSVFDSSACPPHSDNAKGRLPGVTAWYEGTGTPGLFVLGTAAHSRDYRTSAGGFIHGFRYTARAVHRVLEQRYHNNRWPSTKLLTTQLLSWVLKRIGEASGPYQMFEVLADVILLRGSQCEYVEEFPIQALPQFSSLSGHEISNHGLIVVVLQYGKKKNVDYLGRNRAHSDWSKANESNFLHPVLYYYDKLPTEEEMKLRPKGWALPRPKAIHHIVEDFLTEWDGPVSHIQPLRRFLEHCVKTDLRTFYAESCFRFSLTYRKPPLFCQQGYLKQQGVVDSSQLWQHFDDAGLVPSEHDSGTSGEDSAFPNYLAQAGASVSSGLKLDF
;
A
#
# COMPACT_ATOMS: atom_id res chain seq x y z
N MET A 1 24.05 8.33 85.59
CA MET A 1 23.23 9.19 84.71
C MET A 1 22.75 8.30 83.57
N ASP A 2 22.04 7.19 83.83
CA ASP A 2 20.60 7.07 84.17
C ASP A 2 19.70 7.72 83.09
N SER A 3 18.76 7.04 82.40
CA SER A 3 18.01 5.81 82.73
C SER A 3 17.40 5.12 81.49
N SER A 4 17.48 3.77 81.45
CA SER A 4 16.50 2.73 81.03
C SER A 4 15.63 2.81 79.74
N LEU A 5 15.80 1.78 78.89
CA LEU A 5 14.84 1.12 77.95
C LEU A 5 13.59 0.50 78.68
N PRO A 6 12.63 -0.22 78.03
CA PRO A 6 11.73 0.01 76.86
C PRO A 6 10.24 -0.40 77.19
N CYS A 7 9.22 -0.12 76.34
CA CYS A 7 7.97 -0.96 76.35
C CYS A 7 7.02 -0.75 75.16
N PHE A 8 6.61 -1.89 74.59
CA PHE A 8 5.61 -2.12 73.54
C PHE A 8 4.15 -1.86 74.00
N LEU A 9 3.24 -1.73 73.02
CA LEU A 9 1.80 -2.07 73.06
C LEU A 9 0.86 -1.22 73.94
N LEU A 10 0.18 -0.22 73.33
CA LEU A 10 -1.29 -0.05 73.40
C LEU A 10 -1.71 1.14 72.54
N PHE A 11 -2.46 0.91 71.45
CA PHE A 11 -3.70 1.61 71.10
C PHE A 11 -4.18 1.09 69.73
N ILE A 12 -4.78 -0.11 69.79
CA ILE A 12 -5.83 -0.53 68.88
C ILE A 12 -7.15 0.07 69.42
N LEU A 13 -8.08 0.41 68.51
CA LEU A 13 -9.51 0.68 68.72
C LEU A 13 -9.90 2.07 69.29
N ILE A 14 -10.32 2.98 68.40
CA ILE A 14 -11.72 3.46 68.24
C ILE A 14 -11.75 4.68 67.31
N GLY A 15 -12.58 4.59 66.26
CA GLY A 15 -13.32 5.77 65.77
C GLY A 15 -12.74 6.54 64.59
N CYS A 16 -12.92 6.02 63.38
CA CYS A 16 -13.88 6.61 62.44
C CYS A 16 -13.94 5.76 61.17
N LEU A 17 -15.05 5.04 61.02
CA LEU A 17 -15.58 4.69 59.72
C LEU A 17 -15.69 5.98 58.89
N LYS A 18 -14.82 6.15 57.91
CA LYS A 18 -15.23 6.71 56.63
C LYS A 18 -15.19 5.56 55.64
N CYS A 19 -16.35 4.93 55.48
CA CYS A 19 -16.77 4.50 54.16
C CYS A 19 -16.70 5.73 53.25
N SER A 20 -15.59 5.93 52.56
CA SER A 20 -15.63 6.55 51.25
C SER A 20 -15.75 5.40 50.26
N SER A 21 -16.98 5.18 49.80
CA SER A 21 -17.21 4.60 48.50
C SER A 21 -16.57 5.53 47.46
N GLU A 22 -15.27 5.37 47.25
CA GLU A 22 -14.67 5.85 46.02
C GLU A 22 -15.05 4.82 44.96
N ASN A 23 -16.23 5.04 44.38
CA ASN A 23 -16.41 4.75 42.96
C ASN A 23 -15.40 5.65 42.23
N GLU A 24 -14.14 5.24 42.18
CA GLU A 24 -13.21 5.74 41.18
C GLU A 24 -13.79 5.32 39.83
N ASN A 25 -14.58 6.22 39.24
CA ASN A 25 -14.75 6.24 37.79
C ASN A 25 -13.35 6.46 37.21
N ASN A 26 -12.64 5.36 37.00
CA ASN A 26 -11.27 5.29 36.51
C ASN A 26 -11.23 5.63 35.01
N THR A 27 -11.71 6.82 34.65
CA THR A 27 -11.64 7.35 33.28
C THR A 27 -10.19 7.69 32.97
N ARG A 28 -9.54 6.85 32.16
CA ARG A 28 -8.17 7.05 31.71
C ARG A 28 -8.18 7.97 30.50
N HIS A 29 -7.71 9.20 30.67
CA HIS A 29 -7.69 10.22 29.61
C HIS A 29 -6.33 10.26 28.91
N HIS A 30 -6.35 10.33 27.58
CA HIS A 30 -5.17 10.55 26.73
C HIS A 30 -5.49 11.45 25.54
N ASP A 31 -4.53 12.21 25.01
CA ASP A 31 -4.75 12.97 23.78
C ASP A 31 -5.06 12.04 22.59
N TYR A 32 -4.31 10.94 22.49
CA TYR A 32 -4.40 9.96 21.39
C TYR A 32 -4.66 8.53 21.90
N CYS A 33 -5.76 7.91 21.47
CA CYS A 33 -5.94 6.47 21.61
C CYS A 33 -5.67 5.76 20.28
N VAL A 34 -4.78 4.78 20.29
CA VAL A 34 -4.54 3.88 19.15
C VAL A 34 -5.20 2.54 19.43
N LEU A 35 -6.14 2.14 18.59
CA LEU A 35 -6.88 0.90 18.76
C LEU A 35 -6.27 -0.23 17.92
N GLY A 36 -5.55 -1.13 18.58
CA GLY A 36 -4.88 -2.31 18.03
C GLY A 36 -3.35 -2.20 18.01
N ALA A 37 -2.66 -3.22 18.53
CA ALA A 37 -1.19 -3.33 18.48
C ALA A 37 -0.71 -4.20 17.31
N GLY A 38 -1.39 -4.07 16.17
CA GLY A 38 -0.89 -4.56 14.88
C GLY A 38 0.18 -3.62 14.30
N PRO A 39 0.75 -3.95 13.12
CA PRO A 39 1.87 -3.20 12.54
C PRO A 39 1.57 -1.71 12.35
N ALA A 40 0.35 -1.37 11.91
CA ALA A 40 -0.06 0.02 11.70
C ALA A 40 -0.20 0.80 13.02
N GLY A 41 -0.73 0.16 14.06
CA GLY A 41 -0.88 0.77 15.38
C GLY A 41 0.48 1.00 16.05
N LEU A 42 1.38 0.02 15.96
CA LEU A 42 2.75 0.15 16.45
C LEU A 42 3.56 1.19 15.66
N GLN A 43 3.40 1.25 14.33
CA GLN A 43 4.03 2.27 13.51
C GLN A 43 3.60 3.69 13.92
N MET A 44 2.30 3.88 14.18
CA MET A 44 1.77 5.16 14.67
C MET A 44 2.25 5.44 16.10
N GLY A 45 2.26 4.42 16.96
CA GLY A 45 2.81 4.49 18.31
C GLY A 45 4.25 4.98 18.35
N TYR A 46 5.10 4.50 17.45
CA TYR A 46 6.47 5.00 17.30
C TYR A 46 6.50 6.50 16.96
N PHE A 47 5.69 6.95 16.00
CA PHE A 47 5.68 8.36 15.62
C PHE A 47 5.19 9.26 16.77
N LEU A 48 4.11 8.87 17.45
CA LEU A 48 3.59 9.58 18.63
C LEU A 48 4.60 9.61 19.78
N SER A 49 5.28 8.49 20.05
CA SER A 49 6.34 8.39 21.06
C SER A 49 7.50 9.32 20.74
N LYS A 50 7.97 9.31 19.49
CA LYS A 50 9.06 10.16 19.00
C LYS A 50 8.73 11.64 19.12
N ALA A 51 7.49 12.02 18.84
CA ALA A 51 6.99 13.38 18.99
C ALA A 51 6.60 13.72 20.45
N LYS A 52 6.84 12.81 21.41
CA LYS A 52 6.53 12.97 22.84
C LYS A 52 5.06 13.31 23.11
N ARG A 53 4.15 12.73 22.33
CA ARG A 53 2.70 12.90 22.51
C ARG A 53 2.18 12.04 23.65
N ASP A 54 1.07 12.46 24.26
CA ASP A 54 0.35 11.61 25.21
C ASP A 54 -0.53 10.62 24.46
N TYR A 55 -0.23 9.33 24.60
CA TYR A 55 -0.92 8.29 23.87
C TYR A 55 -0.95 6.96 24.62
N VAL A 56 -1.92 6.13 24.24
CA VAL A 56 -2.02 4.72 24.63
C VAL A 56 -2.39 3.85 23.43
N ILE A 57 -1.79 2.66 23.33
CA ILE A 57 -2.18 1.63 22.37
C ILE A 57 -2.96 0.55 23.12
N LEU A 58 -4.19 0.27 22.69
CA LEU A 58 -5.07 -0.73 23.31
C LEU A 58 -5.13 -1.99 22.44
N GLU A 59 -4.76 -3.14 22.99
CA GLU A 59 -4.73 -4.43 22.29
C GLU A 59 -5.47 -5.50 23.09
N ARG A 60 -6.40 -6.20 22.43
CA ARG A 60 -7.25 -7.21 23.07
C ARG A 60 -6.46 -8.46 23.51
N ASN A 61 -5.39 -8.80 22.80
CA ASN A 61 -4.61 -10.00 23.03
C ASN A 61 -3.41 -9.72 23.95
N SER A 62 -2.71 -10.78 24.37
CA SER A 62 -1.56 -10.70 25.27
C SER A 62 -0.26 -10.22 24.62
N GLY A 63 -0.25 -9.99 23.30
CA GLY A 63 0.95 -9.61 22.57
C GLY A 63 0.64 -8.94 21.23
N PRO A 64 1.65 -8.30 20.61
CA PRO A 64 1.46 -7.53 19.39
C PRO A 64 1.26 -8.44 18.17
N GLY A 65 0.58 -7.90 17.14
CA GLY A 65 0.39 -8.62 15.87
C GLY A 65 -0.30 -9.97 16.00
N SER A 66 -1.20 -10.16 16.97
CA SER A 66 -1.87 -11.43 17.27
C SER A 66 -2.59 -12.07 16.08
N PHE A 67 -3.01 -11.28 15.09
CA PHE A 67 -3.52 -11.79 13.81
C PHE A 67 -2.57 -12.81 13.17
N PHE A 68 -1.26 -12.56 13.26
CA PHE A 68 -0.24 -13.41 12.69
C PHE A 68 -0.02 -14.71 13.47
N ASN A 69 -0.54 -14.87 14.69
CA ASN A 69 -0.52 -16.15 15.42
C ASN A 69 -1.40 -17.20 14.74
N LYS A 70 -2.40 -16.76 13.96
CA LYS A 70 -3.34 -17.64 13.25
C LYS A 70 -3.20 -17.57 11.73
N TYR A 71 -2.90 -16.38 11.20
CA TYR A 71 -2.90 -16.13 9.76
C TYR A 71 -1.51 -15.76 9.23
N PRO A 72 -1.22 -16.03 7.94
CA PRO A 72 -1.93 -16.96 7.06
C PRO A 72 -2.01 -18.37 7.68
N ARG A 73 -3.05 -19.13 7.33
CA ARG A 73 -3.33 -20.44 7.96
C ARG A 73 -2.21 -21.44 7.72
N HIS A 74 -1.56 -21.35 6.56
CA HIS A 74 -0.43 -22.21 6.17
C HIS A 74 0.93 -21.60 6.54
N ARG A 75 0.94 -20.61 7.44
CA ARG A 75 2.11 -20.05 8.15
C ARG A 75 3.23 -19.47 7.26
N LYS A 76 3.02 -19.26 5.97
CA LYS A 76 3.98 -18.61 5.05
C LYS A 76 3.48 -17.26 4.58
N LEU A 77 4.25 -16.21 4.81
CA LEU A 77 3.92 -14.87 4.32
C LEU A 77 4.11 -14.75 2.82
N ILE A 78 3.25 -13.96 2.18
CA ILE A 78 3.38 -13.61 0.76
C ILE A 78 4.20 -12.32 0.55
N SER A 79 4.61 -11.62 1.60
CA SER A 79 5.43 -10.42 1.53
C SER A 79 6.90 -10.77 1.25
N ILE A 80 7.54 -10.02 0.36
CA ILE A 80 8.94 -10.23 0.00
C ILE A 80 9.85 -9.66 1.11
N ASN A 81 10.89 -10.39 1.46
CA ASN A 81 11.94 -9.95 2.36
C ASN A 81 13.31 -10.05 1.66
N LYS A 82 13.51 -9.21 0.64
CA LYS A 82 14.75 -9.23 -0.15
C LYS A 82 15.80 -8.36 0.53
N ILE A 83 16.59 -9.01 1.38
CA ILE A 83 17.65 -8.36 2.17
C ILE A 83 18.95 -8.12 1.39
N HIS A 84 19.17 -8.86 0.30
CA HIS A 84 20.36 -8.75 -0.55
C HIS A 84 20.03 -7.97 -1.83
N THR A 85 20.24 -6.65 -1.78
CA THR A 85 19.97 -5.72 -2.88
C THR A 85 21.24 -5.25 -3.60
N GLY A 86 22.43 -5.47 -3.00
CA GLY A 86 23.69 -4.90 -3.49
C GLY A 86 23.83 -3.39 -3.23
N ARG A 87 22.92 -2.78 -2.46
CA ARG A 87 22.93 -1.34 -2.14
C ARG A 87 23.06 -1.11 -0.63
N GLN A 88 23.82 -0.08 -0.26
CA GLN A 88 23.99 0.34 1.14
C GLN A 88 22.93 1.36 1.58
N ASN A 89 22.22 1.99 0.64
CA ASN A 89 21.22 3.01 0.97
C ASN A 89 20.02 2.35 1.71
N PRO A 90 19.76 2.74 2.97
CA PRO A 90 18.71 2.10 3.78
C PRO A 90 17.30 2.40 3.26
N GLU A 91 17.05 3.58 2.70
CA GLU A 91 15.74 3.95 2.15
C GLU A 91 15.45 3.15 0.87
N PHE A 92 16.43 3.00 -0.02
CA PHE A 92 16.32 2.15 -1.20
C PHE A 92 16.02 0.70 -0.81
N ASN A 93 16.72 0.17 0.19
CA ASN A 93 16.54 -1.21 0.65
C ASN A 93 15.11 -1.47 1.17
N LEU A 94 14.45 -0.45 1.73
CA LEU A 94 13.04 -0.54 2.13
C LEU A 94 12.08 -0.76 0.94
N ARG A 95 12.47 -0.52 -0.32
CA ARG A 95 11.66 -0.91 -1.49
C ARG A 95 11.49 -2.43 -1.61
N HIS A 96 12.44 -3.16 -1.07
CA HIS A 96 12.54 -4.61 -1.22
C HIS A 96 12.30 -5.37 0.09
N ASP A 97 12.30 -4.64 1.21
CA ASP A 97 11.84 -5.11 2.51
C ASP A 97 10.36 -4.77 2.72
N TRP A 98 9.52 -5.79 2.62
CA TRP A 98 8.07 -5.61 2.72
C TRP A 98 7.47 -5.76 4.11
N ASN A 99 8.32 -5.99 5.13
CA ASN A 99 7.88 -6.42 6.46
C ASN A 99 8.30 -5.43 7.56
N SER A 100 9.43 -4.74 7.40
CA SER A 100 9.90 -3.78 8.41
C SER A 100 8.99 -2.57 8.54
N LEU A 101 8.82 -2.13 9.79
CA LEU A 101 8.30 -0.83 10.17
C LEU A 101 9.42 0.22 10.13
N LEU A 102 9.04 1.48 10.00
CA LEU A 102 9.94 2.63 10.01
C LEU A 102 10.36 2.97 11.44
N SER A 103 11.65 3.11 11.68
CA SER A 103 12.22 3.68 12.90
C SER A 103 13.52 4.44 12.61
N ASP A 104 14.05 5.15 13.61
CA ASP A 104 15.38 5.76 13.57
C ASP A 104 16.50 4.83 14.00
N LYS A 105 16.18 3.61 14.45
CA LYS A 105 17.15 2.54 14.69
C LYS A 105 17.42 1.80 13.38
N PRO A 106 18.58 1.99 12.73
CA PRO A 106 18.85 1.42 11.40
C PRO A 106 18.84 -0.11 11.39
N ASP A 107 19.11 -0.74 12.54
CA ASP A 107 19.12 -2.19 12.67
C ASP A 107 17.78 -2.79 13.10
N LEU A 108 16.77 -2.00 13.47
CA LEU A 108 15.45 -2.50 13.89
C LEU A 108 14.58 -2.89 12.69
N LEU A 109 15.10 -3.84 11.90
CA LEU A 109 14.53 -4.36 10.67
C LEU A 109 14.13 -5.82 10.84
N PHE A 110 13.13 -6.24 10.09
CA PHE A 110 12.59 -7.59 10.07
C PHE A 110 13.65 -8.65 9.71
N LYS A 111 14.72 -8.28 8.99
CA LYS A 111 15.87 -9.16 8.73
C LYS A 111 16.52 -9.75 9.99
N ARG A 112 16.35 -9.12 11.17
CA ARG A 112 16.86 -9.65 12.45
C ARG A 112 16.16 -10.92 12.91
N VAL A 113 14.92 -11.14 12.47
CA VAL A 113 14.12 -12.32 12.85
C VAL A 113 13.98 -13.35 11.73
N SER A 114 14.17 -12.94 10.46
CA SER A 114 14.11 -13.87 9.33
C SER A 114 14.94 -13.37 8.14
N ASN A 115 15.75 -14.28 7.59
CA ASN A 115 16.51 -14.05 6.35
C ASN A 115 15.84 -14.66 5.11
N GLU A 116 14.72 -15.39 5.28
CA GLU A 116 14.00 -16.00 4.17
C GLU A 116 13.33 -14.96 3.28
N PHE A 117 13.28 -15.21 1.97
CA PHE A 117 12.65 -14.33 0.99
C PHE A 117 11.12 -14.26 1.14
N TYR A 118 10.49 -15.39 1.50
CA TYR A 118 9.08 -15.49 1.90
C TYR A 118 9.02 -16.02 3.34
N PRO A 119 9.03 -15.13 4.34
CA PRO A 119 9.21 -15.51 5.74
C PRO A 119 8.08 -16.38 6.31
N PRO A 120 8.35 -17.16 7.36
CA PRO A 120 7.30 -17.75 8.18
C PRO A 120 6.51 -16.66 8.92
N ALA A 121 5.21 -16.89 9.13
CA ALA A 121 4.31 -15.96 9.81
C ALA A 121 4.68 -15.75 11.28
N ASP A 122 5.25 -16.78 11.92
CA ASP A 122 5.67 -16.75 13.33
C ASP A 122 6.82 -15.78 13.61
N ALA A 123 7.62 -15.44 12.60
CA ALA A 123 8.69 -14.44 12.75
C ALA A 123 8.12 -13.02 12.98
N TYR A 124 6.90 -12.74 12.52
CA TYR A 124 6.37 -11.39 12.52
C TYR A 124 5.94 -10.88 13.91
N PRO A 125 5.20 -11.64 14.73
CA PRO A 125 4.97 -11.29 16.14
C PRO A 125 6.27 -11.08 16.91
N LEU A 126 7.31 -11.90 16.68
CA LEU A 126 8.62 -11.72 17.31
C LEU A 126 9.24 -10.36 16.98
N TYR A 127 9.23 -9.98 15.69
CA TYR A 127 9.70 -8.66 15.26
C TYR A 127 8.91 -7.52 15.91
N LEU A 128 7.58 -7.64 15.98
CA LEU A 128 6.74 -6.60 16.57
C LEU A 128 6.95 -6.48 18.09
N SER A 129 7.17 -7.58 18.80
CA SER A 129 7.54 -7.55 20.22
C SER A 129 8.87 -6.82 20.41
N MET A 130 9.89 -7.15 19.62
CA MET A 130 11.17 -6.43 19.63
C MET A 130 10.98 -4.93 19.33
N PHE A 131 10.11 -4.59 18.39
CA PHE A 131 9.81 -3.20 18.04
C PHE A 131 9.16 -2.43 19.20
N VAL A 132 8.23 -3.06 19.93
CA VAL A 132 7.60 -2.48 21.12
C VAL A 132 8.61 -2.27 22.25
N GLU A 133 9.39 -3.29 22.57
CA GLU A 133 10.36 -3.27 23.67
C GLU A 133 11.48 -2.26 23.43
N GLU A 134 12.13 -2.32 22.26
CA GLU A 134 13.29 -1.48 21.97
C GLU A 134 12.93 0.01 21.80
N LEU A 135 11.69 0.34 21.47
CA LEU A 135 11.22 1.72 21.32
C LEU A 135 10.39 2.21 22.52
N GLY A 136 10.19 1.36 23.55
CA GLY A 136 9.46 1.71 24.76
C GLY A 136 8.01 2.14 24.51
N LEU A 137 7.31 1.45 23.59
CA LEU A 137 5.95 1.85 23.21
C LEU A 137 4.92 1.53 24.31
N LYS A 138 4.02 2.48 24.58
CA LYS A 138 2.94 2.34 25.58
C LYS A 138 1.79 1.48 25.07
N VAL A 139 1.91 0.16 25.20
CA VAL A 139 0.85 -0.81 24.84
C VAL A 139 0.20 -1.38 26.09
N GLN A 140 -1.13 -1.32 26.16
CA GLN A 140 -1.94 -2.04 27.12
C GLN A 140 -2.57 -3.27 26.44
N TYR A 141 -2.08 -4.44 26.83
CA TYR A 141 -2.57 -5.74 26.38
C TYR A 141 -3.76 -6.21 27.22
N GLY A 142 -4.57 -7.12 26.67
CA GLY A 142 -5.76 -7.65 27.35
C GLY A 142 -6.94 -6.66 27.43
N VAL A 143 -6.96 -5.62 26.58
CA VAL A 143 -8.03 -4.61 26.55
C VAL A 143 -8.84 -4.78 25.26
N ASP A 144 -10.01 -5.41 25.34
CA ASP A 144 -10.93 -5.62 24.21
C ASP A 144 -12.02 -4.53 24.21
N ILE A 145 -11.82 -3.51 23.38
CA ILE A 145 -12.81 -2.45 23.19
C ILE A 145 -14.02 -2.99 22.44
N GLY A 146 -15.13 -3.10 23.16
CA GLY A 146 -16.42 -3.56 22.62
C GLY A 146 -17.30 -2.43 22.07
N ARG A 147 -17.10 -1.19 22.55
CA ARG A 147 -17.95 -0.04 22.20
C ARG A 147 -17.16 1.26 22.08
N ILE A 148 -17.49 2.05 21.06
CA ILE A 148 -16.85 3.33 20.74
C ILE A 148 -17.96 4.34 20.46
N ARG A 149 -17.97 5.44 21.21
CA ARG A 149 -18.91 6.56 21.00
C ARG A 149 -18.17 7.88 20.93
N ALA A 150 -18.72 8.81 20.15
CA ALA A 150 -18.28 10.20 20.16
C ALA A 150 -19.15 10.99 21.13
N VAL A 151 -18.53 11.91 21.86
CA VAL A 151 -19.18 12.85 22.75
C VAL A 151 -18.80 14.26 22.32
N GLN A 152 -19.77 15.16 22.32
CA GLN A 152 -19.55 16.58 22.08
C GLN A 152 -19.51 17.30 23.43
N SER A 153 -18.44 18.03 23.70
CA SER A 153 -18.30 18.91 24.87
C SER A 153 -17.98 20.34 24.42
N ASP A 154 -17.96 21.27 25.39
CA ASP A 154 -17.59 22.68 25.18
C ASP A 154 -16.16 22.83 24.63
N THR A 155 -15.29 21.86 24.93
CA THR A 155 -13.89 21.79 24.46
C THR A 155 -13.73 21.15 23.09
N GLY A 156 -14.83 20.67 22.47
CA GLY A 156 -14.83 20.01 21.18
C GLY A 156 -15.32 18.57 21.24
N ARG A 157 -15.04 17.80 20.19
CA ARG A 157 -15.44 16.41 20.08
C ARG A 157 -14.38 15.50 20.70
N SER A 158 -14.81 14.53 21.50
CA SER A 158 -13.96 13.49 22.07
C SER A 158 -14.56 12.11 21.81
N TYR A 159 -13.76 11.07 22.04
CA TYR A 159 -14.12 9.67 21.88
C TYR A 159 -14.02 8.95 23.21
N ILE A 160 -14.98 8.07 23.47
CA ILE A 160 -15.02 7.18 24.63
C ILE A 160 -15.02 5.75 24.11
N LEU A 161 -14.04 4.97 24.56
CA LEU A 161 -13.84 3.57 24.24
C LEU A 161 -14.08 2.74 25.50
N THR A 162 -15.08 1.88 25.48
CA THR A 162 -15.45 1.03 26.61
C THR A 162 -14.96 -0.39 26.38
N ASP A 163 -14.21 -0.92 27.34
CA ASP A 163 -13.64 -2.27 27.30
C ASP A 163 -14.62 -3.36 27.80
N GLN A 164 -14.16 -4.61 27.79
CA GLN A 164 -14.94 -5.77 28.24
C GLN A 164 -15.27 -5.77 29.75
N HIS A 165 -14.57 -4.94 30.53
CA HIS A 165 -14.75 -4.77 31.97
C HIS A 165 -15.50 -3.47 32.31
N THR A 166 -16.12 -2.83 31.30
CA THR A 166 -16.84 -1.56 31.45
C THR A 166 -15.97 -0.37 31.87
N SER A 167 -14.65 -0.47 31.68
CA SER A 167 -13.73 0.65 31.88
C SER A 167 -13.73 1.57 30.67
N ASP A 168 -13.79 2.88 30.91
CA ASP A 168 -13.83 3.91 29.87
C ASP A 168 -12.44 4.55 29.67
N TYR A 169 -12.01 4.55 28.41
CA TYR A 169 -10.85 5.27 27.91
C TYR A 169 -11.31 6.47 27.10
N THR A 170 -10.77 7.65 27.37
CA THR A 170 -11.21 8.88 26.70
C THR A 170 -10.07 9.53 25.92
N CYS A 171 -10.36 10.02 24.71
CA CYS A 171 -9.37 10.74 23.92
C CYS A 171 -9.94 11.78 22.97
N SER A 172 -9.09 12.74 22.60
CA SER A 172 -9.41 13.76 21.59
C SER A 172 -9.29 13.20 20.17
N VAL A 173 -8.28 12.38 19.91
CA VAL A 173 -8.03 11.76 18.60
C VAL A 173 -8.00 10.24 18.71
N LEU A 174 -8.84 9.58 17.91
CA LEU A 174 -8.93 8.12 17.83
C LEU A 174 -8.25 7.61 16.55
N LEU A 175 -7.26 6.75 16.72
CA LEU A 175 -6.48 6.14 15.64
C LEU A 175 -6.83 4.64 15.53
N VAL A 176 -7.73 4.30 14.62
CA VAL A 176 -8.26 2.94 14.46
C VAL A 176 -7.31 2.10 13.61
N ALA A 177 -6.59 1.17 14.24
CA ALA A 177 -5.60 0.29 13.62
C ALA A 177 -5.96 -1.21 13.75
N THR A 178 -7.26 -1.53 13.79
CA THR A 178 -7.77 -2.89 14.05
C THR A 178 -7.62 -3.87 12.89
N GLY A 179 -7.19 -3.41 11.71
CA GLY A 179 -7.07 -4.23 10.50
C GLY A 179 -8.41 -4.84 10.05
N LEU A 180 -8.33 -5.98 9.36
CA LEU A 180 -9.48 -6.77 8.89
C LEU A 180 -9.39 -8.17 9.45
N TRP A 181 -10.36 -8.55 10.28
CA TRP A 181 -10.32 -9.85 10.96
C TRP A 181 -11.69 -10.53 11.03
N VAL A 182 -12.78 -9.84 10.67
CA VAL A 182 -14.13 -10.44 10.62
C VAL A 182 -14.28 -11.20 9.30
N PRO A 183 -14.49 -12.53 9.31
CA PRO A 183 -14.64 -13.29 8.08
C PRO A 183 -15.85 -12.83 7.26
N GLN A 184 -15.68 -12.72 5.94
CA GLN A 184 -16.78 -12.45 5.03
C GLN A 184 -17.66 -13.70 4.89
N LYS A 185 -18.90 -13.60 5.35
CA LYS A 185 -19.95 -14.60 5.17
C LYS A 185 -20.98 -14.08 4.16
N ILE A 186 -21.42 -14.94 3.26
CA ILE A 186 -22.41 -14.64 2.23
C ILE A 186 -23.47 -15.73 2.32
N GLU A 187 -24.73 -15.31 2.52
CA GLU A 187 -25.87 -16.21 2.60
C GLU A 187 -26.28 -16.68 1.20
N PHE A 188 -26.35 -17.99 1.02
CA PHE A 188 -26.92 -18.66 -0.15
C PHE A 188 -27.41 -20.05 0.25
N VAL A 189 -28.14 -20.73 -0.64
CA VAL A 189 -28.71 -22.05 -0.34
C VAL A 189 -27.58 -23.07 -0.16
N GLY A 190 -27.47 -23.64 1.04
CA GLY A 190 -26.40 -24.55 1.44
C GLY A 190 -25.14 -23.88 1.98
N SER A 191 -25.18 -22.58 2.29
CA SER A 191 -24.04 -21.86 2.88
C SER A 191 -23.68 -22.33 4.30
N ASP A 192 -24.62 -22.93 5.01
CA ASP A 192 -24.48 -23.63 6.30
C ASP A 192 -23.65 -24.92 6.20
N LEU A 193 -23.57 -25.52 5.01
CA LEU A 193 -22.77 -26.72 4.73
C LEU A 193 -21.29 -26.41 4.43
N VAL A 194 -20.91 -25.12 4.41
CA VAL A 194 -19.58 -24.66 3.99
C VAL A 194 -18.70 -24.34 5.17
N GLU A 195 -17.46 -24.83 5.12
CA GLU A 195 -16.46 -24.59 6.16
C GLU A 195 -15.70 -23.28 5.92
N GLY A 196 -15.40 -22.54 6.98
CA GLY A 196 -14.67 -21.28 6.89
C GLY A 196 -13.16 -21.45 6.81
N TYR A 197 -12.49 -20.63 5.99
CA TYR A 197 -11.02 -20.51 6.02
C TYR A 197 -10.46 -20.30 7.44
N GLU A 198 -11.22 -19.64 8.31
CA GLU A 198 -10.85 -19.44 9.71
C GLU A 198 -10.87 -20.70 10.59
N SER A 199 -11.47 -21.81 10.14
CA SER A 199 -11.72 -23.01 10.95
C SER A 199 -11.26 -24.33 10.31
N ILE A 200 -10.90 -24.34 9.02
CA ILE A 200 -10.43 -25.57 8.35
C ILE A 200 -9.17 -26.16 9.00
N SER A 201 -8.96 -27.47 8.83
CA SER A 201 -7.68 -28.12 9.18
C SER A 201 -6.56 -27.66 8.24
N THR A 202 -5.37 -27.48 8.78
CA THR A 202 -4.15 -27.16 8.02
C THR A 202 -3.28 -28.39 7.78
N ASN A 203 -3.66 -29.57 8.28
CA ASN A 203 -2.97 -30.83 8.02
C ASN A 203 -3.38 -31.38 6.64
N PRO A 204 -2.46 -31.52 5.67
CA PRO A 204 -2.79 -32.04 4.34
C PRO A 204 -3.38 -33.46 4.35
N GLU A 205 -2.99 -34.33 5.30
CA GLU A 205 -3.49 -35.71 5.37
C GLU A 205 -5.01 -35.79 5.64
N ASP A 206 -5.60 -34.76 6.24
CA ASP A 206 -7.05 -34.69 6.48
C ASP A 206 -7.86 -34.54 5.17
N TYR A 207 -7.18 -34.23 4.06
CA TYR A 207 -7.76 -34.05 2.73
C TYR A 207 -7.47 -35.22 1.78
N LYS A 208 -6.83 -36.28 2.28
CA LYS A 208 -6.39 -37.42 1.47
C LYS A 208 -7.54 -38.05 0.68
N ASN A 209 -7.38 -38.10 -0.65
CA ASN A 209 -8.34 -38.65 -1.61
C ASN A 209 -9.74 -38.01 -1.56
N GLN A 210 -9.85 -36.76 -1.07
CA GLN A 210 -11.11 -36.02 -1.02
C GLN A 210 -11.24 -35.08 -2.21
N ALA A 211 -12.47 -34.86 -2.69
CA ALA A 211 -12.81 -33.88 -3.70
C ALA A 211 -13.15 -32.54 -3.02
N ILE A 212 -12.43 -31.47 -3.33
CA ILE A 212 -12.54 -30.20 -2.58
C ILE A 212 -13.00 -29.07 -3.50
N LEU A 213 -14.01 -28.32 -3.05
CA LEU A 213 -14.44 -27.07 -3.69
C LEU A 213 -14.08 -25.88 -2.81
N ILE A 214 -13.29 -24.94 -3.33
CA ILE A 214 -12.94 -23.69 -2.65
C ILE A 214 -13.74 -22.53 -3.26
N LEU A 215 -14.45 -21.78 -2.43
CA LEU A 215 -15.17 -20.57 -2.81
C LEU A 215 -14.24 -19.36 -2.62
N GLY A 216 -13.74 -18.79 -3.71
CA GLY A 216 -12.79 -17.69 -3.74
C GLY A 216 -11.60 -17.99 -4.66
N LYS A 217 -10.96 -16.93 -5.17
CA LYS A 217 -9.73 -16.98 -6.00
C LYS A 217 -8.70 -15.93 -5.57
N GLY A 218 -8.67 -15.58 -4.28
CA GLY A 218 -7.64 -14.69 -3.69
C GLY A 218 -6.49 -15.48 -3.07
N ASN A 219 -5.47 -14.79 -2.53
CA ASN A 219 -4.29 -15.44 -1.95
C ASN A 219 -4.63 -16.50 -0.89
N SER A 220 -5.59 -16.24 0.02
CA SER A 220 -6.04 -17.22 1.03
C SER A 220 -6.67 -18.48 0.43
N ALA A 221 -7.31 -18.37 -0.74
CA ALA A 221 -7.88 -19.53 -1.43
C ALA A 221 -6.78 -20.37 -2.08
N PHE A 222 -5.79 -19.71 -2.68
CA PHE A 222 -4.68 -20.36 -3.36
C PHE A 222 -3.65 -20.98 -2.39
N GLU A 223 -3.35 -20.36 -1.24
CA GLU A 223 -2.51 -21.03 -0.22
C GLU A 223 -3.17 -22.31 0.31
N THR A 224 -4.49 -22.30 0.47
CA THR A 224 -5.23 -23.49 0.93
C THR A 224 -5.23 -24.56 -0.14
N ALA A 225 -5.48 -24.18 -1.40
CA ALA A 225 -5.38 -25.10 -2.52
C ALA A 225 -4.00 -25.75 -2.62
N GLN A 226 -2.94 -24.95 -2.60
CA GLN A 226 -1.55 -25.43 -2.67
C GLN A 226 -1.21 -26.38 -1.53
N SER A 227 -1.61 -26.05 -0.31
CA SER A 227 -1.31 -26.89 0.86
C SER A 227 -1.99 -28.26 0.82
N ILE A 228 -3.12 -28.40 0.13
CA ILE A 228 -3.87 -29.68 0.06
C ILE A 228 -3.68 -30.38 -1.28
N LEU A 229 -3.03 -29.74 -2.26
CA LEU A 229 -2.92 -30.17 -3.65
C LEU A 229 -2.36 -31.59 -3.78
N GLU A 230 -1.32 -31.93 -2.99
CA GLU A 230 -0.66 -33.24 -3.04
C GLU A 230 -1.54 -34.39 -2.50
N LYS A 231 -2.49 -34.08 -1.61
CA LYS A 231 -3.27 -35.10 -0.89
C LYS A 231 -4.71 -35.20 -1.39
N ALA A 232 -5.30 -34.08 -1.80
CA ALA A 232 -6.64 -34.04 -2.36
C ALA A 232 -6.71 -34.82 -3.68
N SER A 233 -7.88 -35.39 -3.98
CA SER A 233 -8.10 -36.06 -5.28
C SER A 233 -8.18 -35.07 -6.44
N HIS A 234 -8.76 -33.89 -6.17
CA HIS A 234 -8.79 -32.72 -7.04
C HIS A 234 -9.33 -31.53 -6.23
N VAL A 235 -8.91 -30.34 -6.64
CA VAL A 235 -9.29 -29.06 -6.06
C VAL A 235 -9.88 -28.18 -7.15
N HIS A 236 -11.14 -27.79 -6.96
CA HIS A 236 -11.79 -26.81 -7.82
C HIS A 236 -12.00 -25.50 -7.08
N MET A 237 -11.79 -24.37 -7.76
CA MET A 237 -11.99 -23.04 -7.18
C MET A 237 -13.06 -22.25 -7.95
N LEU A 238 -14.01 -21.68 -7.21
CA LEU A 238 -15.15 -20.95 -7.76
C LEU A 238 -15.16 -19.51 -7.29
N SER A 239 -15.24 -18.56 -8.21
CA SER A 239 -15.47 -17.14 -7.86
C SER A 239 -16.14 -16.39 -9.01
N PRO A 240 -16.75 -15.21 -8.77
CA PRO A 240 -17.48 -14.49 -9.82
C PRO A 240 -16.59 -13.84 -10.89
N SER A 241 -15.27 -13.79 -10.68
CA SER A 241 -14.32 -13.15 -11.59
C SER A 241 -13.18 -14.09 -11.98
N PRO A 242 -12.52 -13.83 -13.12
CA PRO A 242 -11.25 -14.46 -13.45
C PRO A 242 -10.19 -14.21 -12.38
N VAL A 243 -9.16 -15.06 -12.35
CA VAL A 243 -7.98 -14.84 -11.52
C VAL A 243 -7.27 -13.58 -11.99
N ARG A 244 -6.86 -12.74 -11.05
CA ARG A 244 -6.00 -11.58 -11.30
C ARG A 244 -4.63 -11.90 -10.76
N LEU A 245 -3.60 -11.69 -11.57
CA LEU A 245 -2.22 -11.99 -11.22
C LEU A 245 -1.53 -10.71 -10.76
N ALA A 246 -0.84 -10.76 -9.62
CA ALA A 246 -0.24 -9.58 -9.02
C ALA A 246 0.79 -8.90 -9.93
N TRP A 247 1.56 -9.67 -10.72
CA TRP A 247 2.54 -9.11 -11.66
C TRP A 247 1.92 -8.44 -12.89
N GLN A 248 0.66 -8.76 -13.23
CA GLN A 248 -0.06 -8.11 -14.34
C GLN A 248 -0.84 -6.87 -13.89
N THR A 249 -1.28 -6.87 -12.64
CA THR A 249 -2.09 -5.81 -12.05
C THR A 249 -1.25 -4.80 -11.26
N HIS A 250 0.00 -5.16 -10.97
CA HIS A 250 0.91 -4.46 -10.05
C HIS A 250 0.32 -4.26 -8.65
N TYR A 251 -0.67 -5.07 -8.28
CA TYR A 251 -1.38 -4.98 -7.01
C TYR A 251 -1.14 -6.24 -6.18
N VAL A 252 -0.46 -6.09 -5.04
CA VAL A 252 0.01 -7.20 -4.19
C VAL A 252 -1.13 -8.07 -3.63
N GLY A 253 -2.35 -7.53 -3.55
CA GLY A 253 -3.52 -8.26 -3.06
C GLY A 253 -4.14 -9.25 -4.04
N ASP A 254 -3.78 -9.14 -5.32
CA ASP A 254 -4.09 -10.13 -6.34
C ASP A 254 -3.14 -11.34 -6.20
N LEU A 255 -3.37 -12.43 -6.94
CA LEU A 255 -2.69 -13.70 -6.71
C LEU A 255 -1.16 -13.56 -6.89
N ARG A 256 -0.41 -13.95 -5.85
CA ARG A 256 1.05 -13.97 -5.83
C ARG A 256 1.59 -15.29 -6.37
N ALA A 257 2.69 -15.21 -7.11
CA ALA A 257 3.34 -16.35 -7.74
C ALA A 257 3.72 -17.48 -6.78
N VAL A 258 4.01 -17.16 -5.51
CA VAL A 258 4.33 -18.15 -4.47
C VAL A 258 3.20 -19.18 -4.23
N ASN A 259 1.96 -18.84 -4.60
CA ASN A 259 0.78 -19.69 -4.42
C ASN A 259 0.15 -20.19 -5.74
N ASN A 260 0.91 -20.22 -6.83
CA ASN A 260 0.34 -20.46 -8.17
C ASN A 260 0.18 -21.93 -8.58
N ASP A 261 0.65 -22.89 -7.80
CA ASP A 261 0.80 -24.29 -8.25
C ASP A 261 -0.49 -24.89 -8.84
N LEU A 262 -1.67 -24.52 -8.31
CA LEU A 262 -2.96 -24.97 -8.86
C LEU A 262 -3.20 -24.50 -10.31
N LEU A 263 -2.66 -23.36 -10.73
CA LEU A 263 -2.76 -22.91 -12.11
C LEU A 263 -2.05 -23.87 -13.05
N ASP A 264 -0.90 -24.42 -12.63
CA ASP A 264 -0.13 -25.36 -13.43
C ASP A 264 -0.88 -26.68 -13.56
N THR A 265 -1.33 -27.24 -12.44
CA THR A 265 -2.10 -28.50 -12.45
C THR A 265 -3.41 -28.37 -13.22
N TYR A 266 -4.09 -27.23 -13.17
CA TYR A 266 -5.28 -26.97 -13.98
C TYR A 266 -4.96 -26.93 -15.49
N GLN A 267 -3.96 -26.12 -15.89
CA GLN A 267 -3.63 -25.93 -17.31
C GLN A 267 -3.02 -27.19 -17.94
N LEU A 268 -2.24 -27.94 -17.17
CA LEU A 268 -1.63 -29.22 -17.59
C LEU A 268 -2.55 -30.44 -17.37
N LYS A 269 -3.85 -30.22 -17.10
CA LYS A 269 -4.89 -31.26 -17.01
C LYS A 269 -4.66 -32.31 -15.92
N SER A 270 -4.06 -31.91 -14.80
CA SER A 270 -3.95 -32.72 -13.58
C SER A 270 -5.16 -32.54 -12.66
N LEU A 271 -6.37 -32.78 -13.19
CA LEU A 271 -7.68 -32.84 -12.50
C LEU A 271 -8.22 -31.57 -11.82
N ASP A 272 -7.37 -30.60 -11.46
CA ASP A 272 -7.80 -29.35 -10.81
C ASP A 272 -8.51 -28.38 -11.77
N GLY A 273 -9.16 -27.35 -11.22
CA GLY A 273 -10.06 -26.52 -12.01
C GLY A 273 -10.37 -25.15 -11.44
N LEU A 274 -10.49 -24.17 -12.34
CA LEU A 274 -11.04 -22.84 -12.03
C LEU A 274 -12.39 -22.66 -12.70
N VAL A 275 -13.35 -22.08 -11.98
CA VAL A 275 -14.72 -21.86 -12.45
C VAL A 275 -15.22 -20.46 -12.10
N GLU A 276 -15.97 -19.86 -13.02
CA GLU A 276 -16.65 -18.58 -12.84
C GLU A 276 -18.13 -18.76 -12.54
N ALA A 277 -18.54 -18.42 -11.32
CA ALA A 277 -19.95 -18.32 -10.96
C ALA A 277 -20.15 -17.34 -9.80
N ARG A 278 -21.29 -16.66 -9.81
CA ARG A 278 -21.74 -15.81 -8.70
C ARG A 278 -22.33 -16.68 -7.60
N LEU A 279 -21.97 -16.43 -6.34
CA LEU A 279 -22.44 -17.23 -5.20
C LEU A 279 -23.96 -17.17 -5.05
N GLU A 280 -24.56 -16.05 -5.43
CA GLU A 280 -26.02 -15.88 -5.40
C GLU A 280 -26.74 -16.75 -6.43
N LYS A 281 -26.02 -17.36 -7.40
CA LYS A 281 -26.57 -18.23 -8.44
C LYS A 281 -26.31 -19.72 -8.17
N ILE A 282 -25.45 -20.06 -7.22
CA ILE A 282 -25.14 -21.46 -6.90
C ILE A 282 -26.01 -21.95 -5.74
N VAL A 283 -26.11 -23.28 -5.64
CA VAL A 283 -26.75 -23.98 -4.54
C VAL A 283 -25.86 -25.17 -4.17
N ILE A 284 -25.56 -25.33 -2.89
CA ILE A 284 -24.82 -26.49 -2.37
C ILE A 284 -25.82 -27.41 -1.69
N VAL A 285 -25.84 -28.68 -2.10
CA VAL A 285 -26.81 -29.66 -1.60
C VAL A 285 -26.08 -30.89 -1.09
N GLN A 286 -26.57 -31.45 0.01
CA GLN A 286 -26.02 -32.68 0.58
C GLN A 286 -26.87 -33.88 0.16
N ARG A 287 -26.24 -34.92 -0.35
CA ARG A 287 -26.87 -36.22 -0.60
C ARG A 287 -26.18 -37.34 0.14
N LYS A 288 -26.96 -38.37 0.48
CA LYS A 288 -26.46 -39.65 0.99
C LYS A 288 -26.18 -40.55 -0.21
N GLU A 289 -24.92 -40.91 -0.44
CA GLU A 289 -24.60 -41.99 -1.38
C GLU A 289 -24.68 -43.34 -0.66
N GLN A 290 -25.38 -44.30 -1.26
CA GLN A 290 -25.35 -45.68 -0.79
C GLN A 290 -23.97 -46.29 -1.08
N ALA A 291 -23.15 -46.47 -0.04
CA ALA A 291 -21.88 -47.14 -0.19
C ALA A 291 -22.08 -48.64 -0.51
N LYS A 292 -21.27 -49.18 -1.44
CA LYS A 292 -21.17 -50.62 -1.69
C LYS A 292 -20.88 -51.36 -0.37
N LYS A 293 -21.60 -52.45 -0.08
CA LYS A 293 -21.39 -53.32 1.09
C LYS A 293 -19.91 -53.68 1.19
N ARG A 294 -19.28 -53.36 2.32
CA ARG A 294 -18.03 -54.02 2.72
C ARG A 294 -18.36 -55.47 3.09
N SER A 295 -17.40 -56.37 2.90
CA SER A 295 -17.44 -57.78 3.32
C SER A 295 -17.77 -57.96 4.81
N ASP A 296 -17.65 -56.90 5.61
CA ASP A 296 -17.88 -56.87 7.06
C ASP A 296 -19.26 -56.33 7.51
N GLY A 297 -20.23 -56.21 6.60
CA GLY A 297 -21.63 -55.90 6.94
C GLY A 297 -21.94 -54.46 7.40
N LYS A 298 -20.96 -53.65 7.81
CA LYS A 298 -21.16 -52.23 8.18
C LYS A 298 -21.32 -51.33 6.95
N LYS A 299 -22.53 -50.78 6.73
CA LYS A 299 -22.77 -49.68 5.77
C LYS A 299 -22.10 -48.40 6.29
N LYS A 300 -21.06 -47.91 5.61
CA LYS A 300 -20.50 -46.57 5.88
C LYS A 300 -21.23 -45.57 4.99
N GLU A 301 -22.25 -44.89 5.51
CA GLU A 301 -22.90 -43.80 4.79
C GLU A 301 -21.87 -42.69 4.54
N LYS A 302 -21.66 -42.34 3.27
CA LYS A 302 -20.87 -41.16 2.89
C LYS A 302 -21.82 -40.08 2.43
N LYS A 303 -21.80 -38.95 3.14
CA LYS A 303 -22.48 -37.72 2.72
C LYS A 303 -21.58 -37.03 1.70
N LYS A 304 -22.16 -36.60 0.58
CA LYS A 304 -21.47 -35.91 -0.51
C LYS A 304 -22.18 -34.61 -0.83
N LEU A 305 -21.41 -33.60 -1.20
CA LEU A 305 -21.89 -32.27 -1.53
C LEU A 305 -21.90 -32.09 -3.04
N TYR A 306 -23.01 -31.60 -3.59
CA TYR A 306 -23.14 -31.31 -5.02
C TYR A 306 -23.33 -29.82 -5.25
N LEU A 307 -22.70 -29.31 -6.30
CA LEU A 307 -22.90 -27.96 -6.78
C LEU A 307 -24.01 -27.95 -7.83
N SER A 308 -25.10 -27.24 -7.55
CA SER A 308 -26.18 -26.95 -8.50
C SER A 308 -26.30 -25.45 -8.77
N LEU A 309 -27.15 -25.08 -9.71
CA LEU A 309 -27.51 -23.70 -10.05
C LEU A 309 -28.96 -23.44 -9.64
N LYS A 310 -29.24 -22.25 -9.08
CA LYS A 310 -30.59 -21.89 -8.60
C LYS A 310 -31.70 -22.11 -9.64
N LYS A 311 -31.40 -21.88 -10.92
CA LYS A 311 -32.34 -22.05 -12.03
C LYS A 311 -32.91 -23.46 -12.18
N TYR A 312 -32.23 -24.48 -11.64
CA TYR A 312 -32.69 -25.87 -11.72
C TYR A 312 -33.56 -26.27 -10.52
N ILE A 313 -33.43 -25.57 -9.39
CA ILE A 313 -34.16 -25.89 -8.15
C ILE A 313 -35.48 -25.11 -8.07
N GLN A 314 -35.55 -23.90 -8.65
CA GLN A 314 -36.75 -23.06 -8.63
C GLN A 314 -37.94 -23.59 -9.43
N ASN A 315 -37.74 -24.60 -10.30
CA ASN A 315 -38.81 -25.19 -11.09
C ASN A 315 -39.64 -26.24 -10.33
N GLN A 316 -39.29 -26.57 -9.09
CA GLN A 316 -40.12 -27.43 -8.23
C GLN A 316 -40.82 -26.55 -7.18
N GLY A 317 -42.14 -26.40 -7.32
CA GLY A 317 -42.96 -25.66 -6.37
C GLY A 317 -42.81 -26.17 -4.93
N GLU A 318 -42.89 -25.24 -3.98
CA GLU A 318 -42.93 -25.39 -2.50
C GLU A 318 -43.03 -26.82 -1.95
N LYS A 319 -41.96 -27.62 -2.06
CA LYS A 319 -41.81 -28.86 -1.32
C LYS A 319 -40.61 -28.76 -0.40
N ASN A 320 -40.90 -28.61 0.88
CA ASN A 320 -39.98 -28.66 2.02
C ASN A 320 -39.41 -30.08 2.22
N SER A 321 -38.74 -30.65 1.23
CA SER A 321 -37.91 -31.84 1.41
C SER A 321 -36.45 -31.48 1.24
N SER A 322 -35.67 -31.61 2.31
CA SER A 322 -34.21 -31.44 2.36
C SER A 322 -33.43 -32.45 1.49
N GLU A 323 -34.12 -33.32 0.75
CA GLU A 323 -33.55 -34.29 -0.17
C GLU A 323 -33.81 -33.85 -1.62
N VAL A 324 -32.74 -33.40 -2.26
CA VAL A 324 -32.74 -32.92 -3.65
C VAL A 324 -32.71 -34.14 -4.59
N THR A 325 -33.58 -34.21 -5.61
CA THR A 325 -33.73 -35.37 -6.52
C THR A 325 -32.79 -35.27 -7.73
N GLY A 326 -32.47 -36.40 -8.38
CA GLY A 326 -31.46 -36.46 -9.46
C GLY A 326 -31.61 -35.39 -10.55
N GLU A 327 -32.85 -34.99 -10.80
CA GLU A 327 -33.29 -33.99 -11.77
C GLU A 327 -32.85 -32.55 -11.44
N ASP A 328 -32.61 -32.25 -10.16
CA ASP A 328 -32.20 -30.91 -9.68
C ASP A 328 -30.70 -30.61 -9.90
N LEU A 329 -29.93 -31.60 -10.37
CA LEU A 329 -28.50 -31.45 -10.63
C LEU A 329 -28.27 -30.98 -12.07
N PRO A 330 -27.34 -30.05 -12.31
CA PRO A 330 -27.01 -29.61 -13.68
C PRO A 330 -26.57 -30.77 -14.58
N SER A 331 -25.99 -31.82 -13.99
CA SER A 331 -25.59 -33.04 -14.68
C SER A 331 -26.75 -33.81 -15.33
N PHE A 332 -27.99 -33.59 -14.89
CA PHE A 332 -29.17 -34.15 -15.53
C PHE A 332 -29.44 -33.49 -16.90
N TYR A 333 -29.22 -32.17 -16.99
CA TYR A 333 -29.46 -31.39 -18.21
C TYR A 333 -28.24 -31.31 -19.13
N SER A 334 -27.04 -31.50 -18.60
CA SER A 334 -25.78 -31.47 -19.35
C SER A 334 -24.81 -32.49 -18.78
N ASP A 335 -24.62 -33.59 -19.51
CA ASP A 335 -23.70 -34.67 -19.16
C ASP A 335 -22.24 -34.20 -19.05
N ASN A 336 -21.85 -33.19 -19.84
CA ASN A 336 -20.52 -32.58 -19.83
C ASN A 336 -20.39 -31.33 -18.92
N PHE A 337 -21.27 -31.17 -17.93
CA PHE A 337 -21.12 -30.10 -16.94
C PHE A 337 -19.79 -30.23 -16.17
N SER A 338 -19.04 -29.13 -16.06
CA SER A 338 -17.68 -29.11 -15.49
C SER A 338 -17.62 -29.51 -14.01
N MET A 339 -18.72 -29.33 -13.28
CA MET A 339 -18.81 -29.58 -11.83
C MET A 339 -19.80 -30.72 -11.52
N ARG A 340 -19.93 -31.70 -12.41
CA ARG A 340 -20.88 -32.83 -12.30
C ARG A 340 -20.55 -33.84 -11.19
N LYS A 341 -19.30 -33.86 -10.71
CA LYS A 341 -18.85 -34.77 -9.64
C LYS A 341 -19.10 -34.15 -8.27
N PRO A 342 -19.40 -34.97 -7.24
CA PRO A 342 -19.57 -34.48 -5.88
C PRO A 342 -18.25 -34.11 -5.21
N TYR A 343 -18.36 -33.24 -4.21
CA TYR A 343 -17.31 -32.84 -3.29
C TYR A 343 -17.48 -33.50 -1.92
N ASP A 344 -16.37 -33.77 -1.25
CA ASP A 344 -16.34 -34.16 0.17
C ASP A 344 -16.44 -32.93 1.08
N ARG A 345 -15.82 -31.81 0.67
CA ARG A 345 -15.80 -30.56 1.46
C ARG A 345 -15.94 -29.34 0.56
N VAL A 346 -16.58 -28.31 1.10
CA VAL A 346 -16.66 -26.98 0.48
C VAL A 346 -16.08 -25.97 1.47
N ILE A 347 -15.09 -25.18 1.03
CA ILE A 347 -14.34 -24.24 1.88
C ILE A 347 -14.57 -22.82 1.38
N ARG A 348 -15.00 -21.89 2.24
CA ARG A 348 -15.10 -20.46 1.90
C ARG A 348 -13.81 -19.70 2.22
N CYS A 349 -13.20 -19.14 1.19
CA CYS A 349 -12.04 -18.25 1.24
C CYS A 349 -12.42 -16.86 0.66
N LEU A 350 -13.46 -16.25 1.22
CA LEU A 350 -14.08 -15.01 0.71
C LEU A 350 -13.44 -13.71 1.26
N GLY A 351 -12.38 -13.84 2.05
CA GLY A 351 -11.67 -12.73 2.68
C GLY A 351 -12.32 -12.25 3.98
N PHE A 352 -11.85 -11.09 4.45
CA PHE A 352 -12.27 -10.46 5.70
C PHE A 352 -12.87 -9.07 5.42
N LYS A 353 -13.62 -8.55 6.40
CA LYS A 353 -14.18 -7.20 6.43
C LYS A 353 -13.80 -6.47 7.72
N PHE A 354 -13.95 -5.15 7.68
CA PHE A 354 -13.79 -4.29 8.84
C PHE A 354 -14.90 -4.52 9.85
N ASN A 355 -14.59 -4.42 11.15
CA ASN A 355 -15.59 -4.58 12.20
C ASN A 355 -16.28 -3.25 12.51
N PHE A 356 -17.45 -3.01 11.92
CA PHE A 356 -18.26 -1.84 12.22
C PHE A 356 -19.06 -1.97 13.53
N SER A 357 -19.18 -3.17 14.12
CA SER A 357 -20.08 -3.41 15.27
C SER A 357 -19.62 -2.74 16.56
N VAL A 358 -18.34 -2.35 16.64
CA VAL A 358 -17.78 -1.68 17.82
C VAL A 358 -18.14 -0.19 17.86
N PHE A 359 -18.66 0.38 16.79
CA PHE A 359 -18.96 1.81 16.72
C PHE A 359 -20.45 2.08 16.94
N ASP A 360 -20.75 2.97 17.87
CA ASP A 360 -22.05 3.63 17.94
C ASP A 360 -22.24 4.54 16.71
N SER A 361 -23.49 4.87 16.38
CA SER A 361 -23.82 5.74 15.24
C SER A 361 -23.12 7.10 15.28
N SER A 362 -22.80 7.61 16.47
CA SER A 362 -22.09 8.89 16.63
C SER A 362 -20.61 8.84 16.20
N ALA A 363 -19.99 7.65 16.15
CA ALA A 363 -18.56 7.46 15.87
C ALA A 363 -18.27 6.55 14.66
N CYS A 364 -19.30 6.09 13.94
CA CYS A 364 -19.14 5.11 12.87
C CYS A 364 -18.91 5.79 11.50
N PRO A 365 -17.74 5.60 10.86
CA PRO A 365 -17.56 6.03 9.47
C PRO A 365 -18.44 5.21 8.53
N PRO A 366 -18.89 5.77 7.39
CA PRO A 366 -19.73 5.06 6.43
C PRO A 366 -18.98 3.89 5.78
N HIS A 367 -19.72 2.98 5.17
CA HIS A 367 -19.13 1.92 4.36
C HIS A 367 -18.55 2.52 3.06
N SER A 368 -17.39 2.06 2.61
CA SER A 368 -16.79 2.55 1.37
C SER A 368 -17.39 1.87 0.13
N ASP A 369 -17.70 2.66 -0.90
CA ASP A 369 -18.19 2.15 -2.18
C ASP A 369 -17.12 1.36 -2.94
N ASN A 370 -15.89 1.87 -2.97
CA ASN A 370 -14.77 1.31 -3.73
C ASN A 370 -14.41 -0.13 -3.32
N ALA A 371 -14.68 -0.52 -2.07
CA ALA A 371 -14.37 -1.85 -1.54
C ALA A 371 -15.60 -2.75 -1.36
N LYS A 372 -16.73 -2.41 -2.00
CA LYS A 372 -18.03 -3.09 -1.87
C LYS A 372 -18.52 -3.14 -0.41
N GLY A 373 -18.33 -2.04 0.31
CA GLY A 373 -18.73 -1.88 1.71
C GLY A 373 -17.89 -2.66 2.74
N ARG A 374 -16.82 -3.36 2.34
CA ARG A 374 -15.99 -4.15 3.28
C ARG A 374 -15.05 -3.32 4.14
N LEU A 375 -14.75 -2.09 3.73
CA LEU A 375 -13.81 -1.18 4.37
C LEU A 375 -14.52 0.13 4.73
N PRO A 376 -14.09 0.86 5.78
CA PRO A 376 -14.64 2.16 6.13
C PRO A 376 -14.29 3.23 5.08
N GLY A 377 -15.18 4.20 4.91
CA GLY A 377 -14.98 5.38 4.10
C GLY A 377 -14.12 6.40 4.83
N VAL A 378 -13.08 6.88 4.15
CA VAL A 378 -12.14 7.87 4.69
C VAL A 378 -11.81 8.95 3.65
N THR A 379 -11.44 10.12 4.14
CA THR A 379 -10.98 11.28 3.38
C THR A 379 -9.61 11.03 2.73
N ALA A 380 -9.14 11.99 1.93
CA ALA A 380 -7.83 11.89 1.26
C ALA A 380 -6.63 11.86 2.24
N TRP A 381 -6.82 12.29 3.49
CA TRP A 381 -5.85 12.23 4.58
C TRP A 381 -6.19 11.19 5.65
N TYR A 382 -7.00 10.17 5.29
CA TYR A 382 -7.33 8.98 6.10
C TYR A 382 -8.14 9.24 7.38
N GLU A 383 -8.73 10.42 7.52
CA GLU A 383 -9.76 10.68 8.54
C GLU A 383 -11.08 10.06 8.11
N GLY A 384 -11.81 9.42 9.04
CA GLY A 384 -13.11 8.82 8.77
C GLY A 384 -14.12 9.86 8.29
N THR A 385 -14.80 9.55 7.19
CA THR A 385 -15.78 10.47 6.60
C THR A 385 -16.94 10.71 7.58
N GLY A 386 -17.20 11.97 7.93
CA GLY A 386 -18.26 12.32 8.89
C GLY A 386 -17.90 12.06 10.36
N THR A 387 -16.65 11.70 10.67
CA THR A 387 -16.17 11.43 12.03
C THR A 387 -14.89 12.23 12.34
N PRO A 388 -14.98 13.56 12.58
CA PRO A 388 -13.79 14.39 12.85
C PRO A 388 -13.00 13.91 14.07
N GLY A 389 -11.68 13.82 13.94
CA GLY A 389 -10.79 13.31 14.99
C GLY A 389 -10.64 11.78 15.03
N LEU A 390 -11.37 11.03 14.19
CA LEU A 390 -11.16 9.58 14.01
C LEU A 390 -10.41 9.33 12.71
N PHE A 391 -9.24 8.69 12.80
CA PHE A 391 -8.41 8.30 11.66
C PHE A 391 -8.34 6.79 11.56
N VAL A 392 -8.35 6.25 10.34
CA VAL A 392 -8.21 4.81 10.09
C VAL A 392 -6.83 4.53 9.54
N LEU A 393 -6.17 3.52 10.10
CA LEU A 393 -4.79 3.16 9.78
C LEU A 393 -4.67 1.72 9.25
N GLY A 394 -3.56 1.46 8.56
CA GLY A 394 -3.22 0.12 8.09
C GLY A 394 -4.18 -0.42 7.04
N THR A 395 -4.35 -1.74 7.00
CA THR A 395 -5.20 -2.43 6.02
C THR A 395 -6.66 -1.94 6.00
N ALA A 396 -7.18 -1.41 7.11
CA ALA A 396 -8.54 -0.87 7.15
C ALA A 396 -8.68 0.45 6.35
N ALA A 397 -7.58 1.21 6.22
CA ALA A 397 -7.53 2.46 5.46
C ALA A 397 -7.43 2.24 3.93
N HIS A 398 -7.26 0.98 3.51
CA HIS A 398 -7.07 0.57 2.11
C HIS A 398 -8.29 0.85 1.21
N SER A 399 -9.40 1.37 1.73
CA SER A 399 -10.52 1.84 0.91
C SER A 399 -10.10 2.95 -0.06
N ARG A 400 -9.01 3.66 0.27
CA ARG A 400 -8.44 4.76 -0.51
C ARG A 400 -7.77 4.34 -1.79
N ASP A 401 -7.10 3.20 -1.78
CA ASP A 401 -6.25 2.71 -2.85
C ASP A 401 -6.49 1.21 -3.15
N TYR A 402 -7.70 0.75 -2.82
CA TYR A 402 -8.13 -0.63 -3.06
C TYR A 402 -7.96 -1.02 -4.52
N ARG A 403 -7.13 -2.05 -4.78
CA ARG A 403 -6.75 -2.52 -6.14
C ARG A 403 -6.05 -1.46 -7.00
N THR A 404 -5.45 -0.45 -6.36
CA THR A 404 -4.67 0.58 -7.03
C THR A 404 -3.23 0.57 -6.55
N SER A 405 -2.98 0.58 -5.24
CA SER A 405 -1.63 0.68 -4.67
C SER A 405 -1.45 -0.25 -3.45
N ALA A 406 -0.37 -0.06 -2.70
CA ALA A 406 0.05 -0.97 -1.64
C ALA A 406 -0.43 -0.63 -0.21
N GLY A 407 -1.36 0.30 -0.02
CA GLY A 407 -1.86 0.76 1.29
C GLY A 407 -2.56 -0.32 2.13
N GLY A 408 -2.88 -1.47 1.54
CA GLY A 408 -3.40 -2.64 2.24
C GLY A 408 -2.31 -3.47 2.94
N PHE A 409 -1.04 -3.23 2.65
CA PHE A 409 0.10 -4.06 3.02
C PHE A 409 1.15 -3.24 3.79
N ILE A 410 1.95 -3.91 4.61
CA ILE A 410 2.89 -3.28 5.56
C ILE A 410 3.82 -2.27 4.88
N HIS A 411 4.41 -2.66 3.75
CA HIS A 411 5.30 -1.81 2.97
C HIS A 411 4.64 -0.57 2.36
N GLY A 412 3.32 -0.55 2.19
CA GLY A 412 2.61 0.64 1.78
C GLY A 412 2.16 1.46 2.99
N PHE A 413 1.38 0.85 3.89
CA PHE A 413 0.73 1.61 4.97
C PHE A 413 1.70 2.15 6.02
N ARG A 414 2.94 1.66 6.12
CA ARG A 414 3.93 2.29 7.00
C ARG A 414 4.20 3.75 6.61
N TYR A 415 4.08 4.08 5.32
CA TYR A 415 4.18 5.45 4.80
C TYR A 415 2.87 6.23 4.93
N THR A 416 1.71 5.58 4.77
CA THR A 416 0.43 6.28 5.01
C THR A 416 0.24 6.60 6.49
N ALA A 417 0.71 5.75 7.41
CA ALA A 417 0.78 6.06 8.83
C ALA A 417 1.68 7.28 9.11
N ARG A 418 2.83 7.38 8.44
CA ARG A 418 3.70 8.57 8.50
C ARG A 418 2.98 9.82 7.99
N ALA A 419 2.26 9.71 6.87
CA ALA A 419 1.48 10.81 6.32
C ALA A 419 0.38 11.28 7.29
N VAL A 420 -0.37 10.35 7.90
CA VAL A 420 -1.38 10.69 8.92
C VAL A 420 -0.73 11.38 10.11
N HIS A 421 0.39 10.86 10.62
CA HIS A 421 1.10 11.52 11.72
C HIS A 421 1.48 12.96 11.37
N ARG A 422 2.00 13.23 10.17
CA ARG A 422 2.34 14.59 9.73
C ARG A 422 1.12 15.51 9.63
N VAL A 423 -0.04 14.99 9.23
CA VAL A 423 -1.31 15.74 9.26
C VAL A 423 -1.70 16.10 10.70
N LEU A 424 -1.56 15.17 11.65
CA LEU A 424 -1.87 15.42 13.06
C LEU A 424 -0.94 16.47 13.66
N GLU A 425 0.36 16.38 13.34
CA GLU A 425 1.39 17.32 13.78
C GLU A 425 1.10 18.75 13.31
N GLN A 426 0.74 18.94 12.04
CA GLN A 426 0.36 20.26 11.54
C GLN A 426 -0.95 20.75 12.17
N ARG A 427 -1.96 19.88 12.26
CA ARG A 427 -3.32 20.26 12.68
C ARG A 427 -3.41 20.63 14.16
N TYR A 428 -2.80 19.84 15.04
CA TYR A 428 -2.98 19.97 16.49
C TYR A 428 -1.77 20.59 17.20
N HIS A 429 -0.60 20.59 16.57
CA HIS A 429 0.64 21.06 17.19
C HIS A 429 1.36 22.15 16.37
N ASN A 430 0.78 22.57 15.24
CA ASN A 430 1.35 23.55 14.31
C ASN A 430 2.77 23.21 13.83
N ASN A 431 3.08 21.91 13.79
CA ASN A 431 4.33 21.38 13.29
C ASN A 431 4.20 21.10 11.79
N ARG A 432 4.84 21.95 10.98
CA ARG A 432 4.77 21.86 9.51
C ARG A 432 5.26 20.52 9.01
N TRP A 433 4.70 20.10 7.88
CA TRP A 433 5.18 18.95 7.14
C TRP A 433 6.69 19.13 6.85
N PRO A 434 7.54 18.13 7.12
CA PRO A 434 8.97 18.27 6.88
C PRO A 434 9.29 18.65 5.42
N SER A 435 10.10 19.70 5.23
CA SER A 435 10.57 20.13 3.91
C SER A 435 12.09 20.34 3.90
N THR A 436 12.69 20.10 2.73
CA THR A 436 14.10 20.43 2.49
C THR A 436 14.20 21.67 1.62
N LYS A 437 14.90 22.70 2.10
CA LYS A 437 15.18 23.91 1.33
C LYS A 437 16.37 23.68 0.41
N LEU A 438 16.22 24.00 -0.86
CA LEU A 438 17.22 23.78 -1.90
C LEU A 438 17.41 25.05 -2.73
N LEU A 439 18.60 25.20 -3.31
CA LEU A 439 18.78 26.13 -4.42
C LEU A 439 18.12 25.54 -5.67
N THR A 440 17.52 26.38 -6.52
CA THR A 440 16.90 25.91 -7.77
C THR A 440 17.90 25.17 -8.67
N THR A 441 19.19 25.54 -8.59
CA THR A 441 20.30 24.87 -9.29
C THR A 441 20.58 23.44 -8.82
N GLN A 442 20.14 23.06 -7.61
CA GLN A 442 20.25 21.70 -7.06
C GLN A 442 19.02 20.83 -7.36
N LEU A 443 17.99 21.39 -8.00
CA LEU A 443 16.71 20.72 -8.18
C LEU A 443 16.83 19.41 -8.98
N LEU A 444 17.61 19.43 -10.07
CA LEU A 444 17.80 18.27 -10.93
C LEU A 444 18.41 17.08 -10.15
N SER A 445 19.54 17.31 -9.47
CA SER A 445 20.22 16.26 -8.72
C SER A 445 19.38 15.74 -7.55
N TRP A 446 18.63 16.63 -6.88
CA TRP A 446 17.74 16.21 -5.80
C TRP A 446 16.57 15.35 -6.29
N VAL A 447 15.94 15.72 -7.41
CA VAL A 447 14.87 14.91 -8.02
C VAL A 447 15.42 13.54 -8.42
N LEU A 448 16.58 13.49 -9.09
CA LEU A 448 17.23 12.23 -9.49
C LEU A 448 17.55 11.32 -8.29
N LYS A 449 18.09 11.90 -7.20
CA LYS A 449 18.32 11.18 -5.94
C LYS A 449 17.02 10.60 -5.38
N ARG A 450 15.98 11.42 -5.27
CA ARG A 450 14.69 11.00 -4.69
C ARG A 450 14.01 9.93 -5.51
N ILE A 451 13.91 10.08 -6.83
CA ILE A 451 13.32 9.02 -7.67
C ILE A 451 14.17 7.74 -7.62
N GLY A 452 15.49 7.85 -7.52
CA GLY A 452 16.40 6.70 -7.43
C GLY A 452 16.36 5.96 -6.09
N GLU A 453 16.06 6.63 -4.97
CA GLU A 453 16.20 6.05 -3.62
C GLU A 453 14.89 5.90 -2.85
N ALA A 454 13.90 6.77 -3.08
CA ALA A 454 12.73 6.89 -2.21
C ALA A 454 11.91 5.60 -2.16
N SER A 455 11.50 5.16 -0.97
CA SER A 455 10.69 3.96 -0.81
C SER A 455 9.20 4.24 -0.61
N GLY A 456 8.83 5.40 -0.05
CA GLY A 456 7.43 5.78 0.13
C GLY A 456 6.66 5.92 -1.18
N PRO A 457 7.05 6.83 -2.09
CA PRO A 457 6.39 6.98 -3.38
C PRO A 457 6.53 5.73 -4.27
N TYR A 458 7.57 4.92 -4.06
CA TYR A 458 7.76 3.66 -4.78
C TYR A 458 6.71 2.61 -4.39
N GLN A 459 6.48 2.42 -3.10
CA GLN A 459 5.47 1.47 -2.61
C GLN A 459 4.05 2.01 -2.72
N MET A 460 3.87 3.31 -2.45
CA MET A 460 2.60 4.02 -2.53
C MET A 460 2.48 4.82 -3.84
N PHE A 461 2.84 4.17 -4.95
CA PHE A 461 2.71 4.75 -6.29
C PHE A 461 1.27 5.21 -6.54
N GLU A 462 1.11 6.31 -7.28
CA GLU A 462 -0.19 6.98 -7.52
C GLU A 462 -0.99 7.38 -6.25
N VAL A 463 -0.39 7.34 -5.06
CA VAL A 463 -1.06 7.70 -3.79
C VAL A 463 -0.26 8.74 -3.00
N LEU A 464 1.05 8.52 -2.86
CA LEU A 464 1.98 9.47 -2.26
C LEU A 464 2.91 10.06 -3.34
N ALA A 465 3.22 11.34 -3.22
CA ALA A 465 4.13 12.03 -4.11
C ALA A 465 5.03 13.00 -3.36
N ASP A 466 6.15 13.33 -3.97
CA ASP A 466 6.98 14.43 -3.51
C ASP A 466 6.51 15.71 -4.20
N VAL A 467 6.39 16.81 -3.44
CA VAL A 467 5.88 18.11 -3.90
C VAL A 467 7.00 19.15 -3.81
N ILE A 468 7.27 19.81 -4.91
CA ILE A 468 8.33 20.81 -5.06
C ILE A 468 7.67 22.19 -5.17
N LEU A 469 7.85 23.01 -4.15
CA LEU A 469 7.36 24.39 -4.12
C LEU A 469 8.42 25.30 -4.73
N LEU A 470 8.11 25.91 -5.88
CA LEU A 470 9.04 26.80 -6.55
C LEU A 470 9.00 28.18 -5.89
N ARG A 471 10.17 28.78 -5.61
CA ARG A 471 10.31 30.13 -5.02
C ARG A 471 11.40 30.93 -5.73
N GLY A 472 11.38 30.90 -7.06
CA GLY A 472 12.36 31.59 -7.90
C GLY A 472 13.75 30.92 -7.84
N SER A 473 14.69 31.55 -7.13
CA SER A 473 16.08 31.07 -7.03
C SER A 473 16.29 29.97 -5.97
N GLN A 474 15.25 29.68 -5.20
CA GLN A 474 15.17 28.59 -4.22
C GLN A 474 13.90 27.75 -4.47
N CYS A 475 13.88 26.54 -3.92
CA CYS A 475 12.69 25.71 -3.85
C CYS A 475 12.62 24.96 -2.51
N GLU A 476 11.42 24.50 -2.16
CA GLU A 476 11.20 23.63 -1.01
C GLU A 476 10.70 22.27 -1.48
N TYR A 477 11.32 21.20 -0.99
CA TYR A 477 11.00 19.83 -1.35
C TYR A 477 10.27 19.15 -0.20
N VAL A 478 9.00 18.82 -0.41
CA VAL A 478 8.10 18.22 0.58
C VAL A 478 7.87 16.76 0.21
N GLU A 479 8.30 15.84 1.05
CA GLU A 479 8.28 14.41 0.72
C GLU A 479 6.96 13.73 1.10
N GLU A 480 6.48 12.82 0.26
CA GLU A 480 5.42 11.83 0.53
C GLU A 480 4.05 12.40 0.93
N PHE A 481 3.61 13.45 0.25
CA PHE A 481 2.29 14.03 0.45
C PHE A 481 1.18 13.19 -0.23
N PRO A 482 0.00 12.98 0.40
CA PRO A 482 -1.13 12.30 -0.22
C PRO A 482 -1.71 13.08 -1.41
N ILE A 483 -1.57 12.56 -2.62
CA ILE A 483 -1.87 13.33 -3.83
C ILE A 483 -3.34 13.72 -3.95
N GLN A 484 -4.24 12.91 -3.39
CA GLN A 484 -5.67 13.23 -3.43
C GLN A 484 -6.06 14.36 -2.48
N ALA A 485 -5.17 14.74 -1.56
CA ALA A 485 -5.34 15.84 -0.63
C ALA A 485 -4.67 17.14 -1.14
N LEU A 486 -4.15 17.17 -2.37
CA LEU A 486 -3.49 18.36 -2.94
C LEU A 486 -4.35 19.65 -2.88
N PRO A 487 -5.68 19.63 -3.10
CA PRO A 487 -6.49 20.84 -2.92
C PRO A 487 -6.40 21.45 -1.51
N GLN A 488 -6.09 20.62 -0.51
CA GLN A 488 -5.92 20.98 0.89
C GLN A 488 -4.44 21.02 1.31
N PHE A 489 -3.52 21.14 0.35
CA PHE A 489 -2.08 21.07 0.63
C PHE A 489 -1.63 22.11 1.65
N SER A 490 -2.00 23.38 1.51
CA SER A 490 -1.56 24.44 2.44
C SER A 490 -2.04 24.17 3.87
N SER A 491 -3.30 23.79 4.06
CA SER A 491 -3.89 23.55 5.38
C SER A 491 -3.31 22.30 6.06
N LEU A 492 -3.07 21.23 5.30
CA LEU A 492 -2.56 19.96 5.83
C LEU A 492 -1.04 19.94 6.01
N SER A 493 -0.30 20.72 5.21
CA SER A 493 1.17 20.72 5.26
C SER A 493 1.76 21.92 6.01
N GLY A 494 1.01 23.02 6.14
CA GLY A 494 1.50 24.28 6.68
C GLY A 494 2.42 25.05 5.72
N HIS A 495 2.47 24.67 4.45
CA HIS A 495 3.29 25.31 3.41
C HIS A 495 2.45 26.08 2.40
N GLU A 496 2.84 27.32 2.14
CA GLU A 496 2.19 28.15 1.14
C GLU A 496 2.86 28.07 -0.23
N ILE A 497 2.02 28.17 -1.27
CA ILE A 497 2.44 28.14 -2.67
C ILE A 497 2.70 29.55 -3.16
N SER A 498 3.83 29.72 -3.83
CA SER A 498 4.21 31.00 -4.42
C SER A 498 3.62 31.15 -5.84
N ASN A 499 3.74 32.36 -6.38
CA ASN A 499 3.35 32.66 -7.76
C ASN A 499 4.17 31.92 -8.83
N HIS A 500 5.24 31.19 -8.45
CA HIS A 500 6.03 30.36 -9.36
C HIS A 500 5.45 28.95 -9.58
N GLY A 501 4.44 28.57 -8.79
CA GLY A 501 3.78 27.27 -8.90
C GLY A 501 4.49 26.13 -8.18
N LEU A 502 4.13 24.90 -8.55
CA LEU A 502 4.62 23.67 -7.94
C LEU A 502 4.84 22.55 -8.96
N ILE A 503 5.74 21.64 -8.64
CA ILE A 503 5.94 20.37 -9.38
C ILE A 503 5.59 19.21 -8.44
N VAL A 504 4.77 18.28 -8.91
CA VAL A 504 4.42 17.05 -8.17
C VAL A 504 5.09 15.87 -8.86
N VAL A 505 5.92 15.12 -8.13
CA VAL A 505 6.67 13.97 -8.62
C VAL A 505 5.98 12.69 -8.16
N VAL A 506 5.42 11.93 -9.10
CA VAL A 506 4.63 10.73 -8.85
C VAL A 506 5.31 9.54 -9.53
N LEU A 507 5.43 8.40 -8.83
CA LEU A 507 5.71 7.13 -9.49
C LEU A 507 4.38 6.49 -9.91
N GLN A 508 4.32 5.95 -11.13
CA GLN A 508 3.11 5.35 -11.70
C GLN A 508 3.43 4.19 -12.65
N TYR A 509 2.46 3.29 -12.81
CA TYR A 509 2.49 2.25 -13.83
C TYR A 509 1.71 2.70 -15.08
N GLY A 510 2.11 2.21 -16.24
CA GLY A 510 1.35 2.42 -17.47
C GLY A 510 0.00 1.73 -17.44
N LYS A 511 -0.95 2.28 -18.19
CA LYS A 511 -2.37 1.85 -18.17
C LYS A 511 -2.83 1.21 -19.46
N LYS A 512 -1.87 0.80 -20.29
CA LYS A 512 -2.14 0.08 -21.52
C LYS A 512 -2.88 -1.21 -21.19
N LYS A 513 -4.03 -1.42 -21.85
CA LYS A 513 -4.80 -2.65 -21.70
C LYS A 513 -4.16 -3.76 -22.54
N ASN A 514 -4.30 -5.01 -22.08
CA ASN A 514 -3.85 -6.20 -22.79
C ASN A 514 -2.35 -6.23 -23.09
N VAL A 515 -1.54 -5.66 -22.19
CA VAL A 515 -0.08 -5.84 -22.24
C VAL A 515 0.21 -7.31 -21.97
N ASP A 516 0.88 -7.96 -22.91
CA ASP A 516 1.56 -9.21 -22.62
C ASP A 516 2.78 -8.90 -21.76
N TYR A 517 2.62 -9.00 -20.44
CA TYR A 517 3.66 -8.70 -19.46
C TYR A 517 4.88 -9.63 -19.53
N LEU A 518 4.81 -10.71 -20.29
CA LEU A 518 5.94 -11.60 -20.56
C LEU A 518 6.41 -11.51 -22.03
N GLY A 519 5.75 -10.69 -22.85
CA GLY A 519 6.04 -10.51 -24.27
C GLY A 519 7.19 -9.54 -24.56
N ARG A 520 7.51 -9.39 -25.85
CA ARG A 520 8.63 -8.55 -26.33
C ARG A 520 8.40 -7.05 -26.11
N ASN A 521 7.18 -6.55 -26.30
CA ASN A 521 6.86 -5.11 -26.26
C ASN A 521 6.28 -4.66 -24.90
N ARG A 522 6.72 -5.31 -23.82
CA ARG A 522 6.23 -5.03 -22.46
C ARG A 522 6.83 -3.75 -21.86
N ALA A 523 8.02 -3.33 -22.29
CA ALA A 523 8.73 -2.15 -21.80
C ALA A 523 9.20 -1.28 -22.96
N HIS A 524 9.40 0.00 -22.68
CA HIS A 524 9.97 1.02 -23.55
C HIS A 524 11.33 1.45 -23.01
N SER A 525 12.32 1.59 -23.90
CA SER A 525 13.66 2.14 -23.58
C SER A 525 13.90 3.51 -24.22
N ASP A 526 13.07 3.88 -25.20
CA ASP A 526 13.15 5.15 -25.91
C ASP A 526 12.48 6.26 -25.11
N TRP A 527 13.27 7.26 -24.71
CA TRP A 527 12.80 8.39 -23.91
C TRP A 527 11.75 9.25 -24.62
N SER A 528 11.72 9.24 -25.97
CA SER A 528 10.69 9.95 -26.73
C SER A 528 9.30 9.34 -26.57
N LYS A 529 9.23 8.08 -26.10
CA LYS A 529 8.01 7.32 -25.83
C LYS A 529 7.78 7.07 -24.33
N ALA A 530 8.40 7.87 -23.46
CA ALA A 530 8.28 7.71 -22.00
C ALA A 530 6.82 7.78 -21.50
N ASN A 531 5.93 8.48 -22.20
CA ASN A 531 4.49 8.51 -21.91
C ASN A 531 3.78 7.17 -22.14
N GLU A 532 4.40 6.25 -22.88
CA GLU A 532 3.90 4.89 -23.15
C GLU A 532 4.48 3.83 -22.21
N SER A 533 5.36 4.22 -21.26
CA SER A 533 5.98 3.29 -20.31
C SER A 533 4.94 2.47 -19.53
N ASN A 534 5.17 1.16 -19.42
CA ASN A 534 4.20 0.23 -18.84
C ASN A 534 4.52 -0.12 -17.38
N PHE A 535 5.79 -0.25 -17.03
CA PHE A 535 6.30 -0.46 -15.69
C PHE A 535 6.37 0.86 -14.91
N LEU A 536 6.78 0.73 -13.65
CA LEU A 536 6.87 1.83 -12.72
C LEU A 536 7.86 2.87 -13.24
N HIS A 537 7.40 4.10 -13.43
CA HIS A 537 8.23 5.20 -13.91
C HIS A 537 7.84 6.53 -13.24
N PRO A 538 8.79 7.49 -13.12
CA PRO A 538 8.53 8.81 -12.56
C PRO A 538 7.83 9.71 -13.55
N VAL A 539 6.86 10.47 -13.06
CA VAL A 539 6.12 11.48 -13.81
C VAL A 539 6.00 12.76 -13.01
N LEU A 540 6.37 13.87 -13.66
CA LEU A 540 6.39 15.19 -13.07
C LEU A 540 5.24 16.02 -13.63
N TYR A 541 4.41 16.54 -12.74
CA TYR A 541 3.26 17.39 -13.06
C TYR A 541 3.54 18.82 -12.61
N TYR A 542 3.59 19.78 -13.55
CA TYR A 542 3.78 21.19 -13.23
C TYR A 542 2.44 21.94 -13.22
N TYR A 543 2.15 22.63 -12.12
CA TYR A 543 0.98 23.49 -11.97
C TYR A 543 1.39 24.90 -11.55
N ASP A 544 0.71 25.92 -12.08
CA ASP A 544 0.87 27.31 -11.61
C ASP A 544 0.19 27.53 -10.23
N LYS A 545 -0.85 26.73 -9.92
CA LYS A 545 -1.66 26.82 -8.70
C LYS A 545 -2.07 25.42 -8.25
N LEU A 546 -2.59 25.28 -7.03
CA LEU A 546 -3.15 24.00 -6.58
C LEU A 546 -4.32 23.56 -7.47
N PRO A 547 -4.39 22.26 -7.81
CA PRO A 547 -5.59 21.69 -8.38
C PRO A 547 -6.77 21.85 -7.42
N THR A 548 -7.96 22.14 -7.94
CA THR A 548 -9.20 22.21 -7.14
C THR A 548 -9.78 20.82 -6.88
N GLU A 549 -10.70 20.70 -5.92
CA GLU A 549 -11.41 19.43 -5.67
C GLU A 549 -12.22 18.97 -6.89
N GLU A 550 -12.77 19.90 -7.67
CA GLU A 550 -13.49 19.59 -8.90
C GLU A 550 -12.55 19.08 -10.00
N GLU A 551 -11.39 19.72 -10.19
CA GLU A 551 -10.37 19.26 -11.13
C GLU A 551 -9.87 17.85 -10.75
N MET A 552 -9.68 17.59 -9.45
CA MET A 552 -9.35 16.26 -8.95
C MET A 552 -10.43 15.22 -9.32
N LYS A 553 -11.72 15.55 -9.22
CA LYS A 553 -12.82 14.66 -9.60
C LYS A 553 -12.92 14.45 -11.11
N LEU A 554 -12.68 15.49 -11.90
CA LEU A 554 -12.79 15.51 -13.37
C LEU A 554 -11.51 15.07 -14.10
N ARG A 555 -10.47 14.65 -13.36
CA ARG A 555 -9.20 14.23 -13.96
C ARG A 555 -9.39 13.13 -15.02
N PRO A 556 -8.56 13.11 -16.08
CA PRO A 556 -8.66 12.11 -17.14
C PRO A 556 -8.66 10.69 -16.58
N LYS A 557 -9.44 9.80 -17.20
CA LYS A 557 -9.54 8.41 -16.74
C LYS A 557 -8.16 7.75 -16.76
N GLY A 558 -7.76 7.23 -15.61
CA GLY A 558 -6.43 6.63 -15.43
C GLY A 558 -5.32 7.64 -15.15
N TRP A 559 -5.57 8.93 -14.98
CA TRP A 559 -4.52 9.83 -14.50
C TRP A 559 -4.54 9.87 -12.97
N ALA A 560 -3.33 9.90 -12.37
CA ALA A 560 -3.17 10.08 -10.93
C ALA A 560 -3.62 11.49 -10.50
N LEU A 561 -3.33 12.49 -11.35
CA LEU A 561 -3.60 13.90 -11.12
C LEU A 561 -4.35 14.56 -12.30
N PRO A 562 -4.98 15.73 -12.09
CA PRO A 562 -5.61 16.51 -13.15
C PRO A 562 -4.63 16.96 -14.22
N ARG A 563 -5.13 17.41 -15.36
CA ARG A 563 -4.26 17.88 -16.45
C ARG A 563 -3.38 19.05 -15.96
N PRO A 564 -2.04 18.91 -15.97
CA PRO A 564 -1.12 19.98 -15.57
C PRO A 564 -0.87 20.94 -16.73
N LYS A 565 -0.17 22.04 -16.44
CA LYS A 565 0.30 22.98 -17.47
C LYS A 565 1.43 22.37 -18.31
N ALA A 566 2.30 21.60 -17.67
CA ALA A 566 3.29 20.77 -18.33
C ALA A 566 3.44 19.44 -17.60
N ILE A 567 3.72 18.38 -18.36
CA ILE A 567 3.94 17.03 -17.83
C ILE A 567 5.21 16.47 -18.45
N HIS A 568 5.97 15.72 -17.66
CA HIS A 568 7.13 14.99 -18.15
C HIS A 568 7.15 13.58 -17.57
N HIS A 569 7.22 12.60 -18.46
CA HIS A 569 7.48 11.22 -18.11
C HIS A 569 8.98 10.97 -18.28
N ILE A 570 9.60 10.42 -17.25
CA ILE A 570 10.91 9.78 -17.37
C ILE A 570 10.64 8.35 -17.82
N VAL A 571 11.37 7.85 -18.82
CA VAL A 571 11.16 6.47 -19.30
C VAL A 571 11.50 5.47 -18.20
N GLU A 572 10.77 4.36 -18.19
CA GLU A 572 11.02 3.24 -17.28
C GLU A 572 12.44 2.68 -17.42
N ASP A 573 13.02 2.24 -16.29
CA ASP A 573 14.33 1.60 -16.24
C ASP A 573 14.23 0.22 -15.60
N PHE A 574 15.02 -0.73 -16.10
CA PHE A 574 14.94 -2.14 -15.68
C PHE A 574 15.39 -2.36 -14.23
N LEU A 575 16.38 -1.60 -13.76
CA LEU A 575 16.91 -1.66 -12.40
C LEU A 575 16.29 -0.58 -11.50
N THR A 576 15.38 0.24 -12.04
CA THR A 576 14.84 1.44 -11.40
C THR A 576 15.91 2.49 -11.08
N GLU A 577 16.88 2.60 -12.00
CA GLU A 577 18.02 3.52 -11.97
C GLU A 577 17.83 4.59 -13.05
N TRP A 578 17.37 5.78 -12.63
CA TRP A 578 17.03 6.87 -13.56
C TRP A 578 18.18 7.87 -13.74
N ASP A 579 19.39 7.38 -14.05
CA ASP A 579 20.62 8.19 -14.14
C ASP A 579 21.22 8.26 -15.56
N GLY A 580 20.67 7.53 -16.52
CA GLY A 580 20.98 7.64 -17.95
C GLY A 580 21.09 9.09 -18.46
N PRO A 581 22.25 9.54 -18.97
CA PRO A 581 22.47 10.94 -19.37
C PRO A 581 21.50 11.43 -20.45
N VAL A 582 21.27 10.60 -21.48
CA VAL A 582 20.44 10.93 -22.65
C VAL A 582 18.96 10.63 -22.41
N SER A 583 18.65 9.49 -21.78
CA SER A 583 17.26 9.02 -21.61
C SER A 583 16.55 9.65 -20.41
N HIS A 584 17.28 10.01 -19.35
CA HIS A 584 16.71 10.48 -18.08
C HIS A 584 17.12 11.91 -17.77
N ILE A 585 18.44 12.17 -17.64
CA ILE A 585 18.94 13.45 -17.10
C ILE A 585 18.66 14.61 -18.05
N GLN A 586 19.01 14.49 -19.32
CA GLN A 586 18.85 15.58 -20.29
C GLN A 586 17.38 15.98 -20.50
N PRO A 587 16.43 15.05 -20.75
CA PRO A 587 15.00 15.39 -20.87
C PRO A 587 14.43 16.00 -19.59
N LEU A 588 14.78 15.45 -18.42
CA LEU A 588 14.34 15.96 -17.14
C LEU A 588 14.85 17.40 -16.91
N ARG A 589 16.14 17.66 -17.17
CA ARG A 589 16.70 19.01 -17.06
C ARG A 589 15.94 19.99 -17.94
N ARG A 590 15.67 19.64 -19.21
CA ARG A 590 14.93 20.51 -20.14
C ARG A 590 13.52 20.81 -19.64
N PHE A 591 12.82 19.82 -19.07
CA PHE A 591 11.52 20.04 -18.45
C PHE A 591 11.62 20.98 -17.24
N LEU A 592 12.59 20.78 -16.35
CA LEU A 592 12.78 21.63 -15.18
C LEU A 592 13.13 23.07 -15.57
N GLU A 593 14.04 23.28 -16.53
CA GLU A 593 14.38 24.59 -17.12
C GLU A 593 13.13 25.28 -17.70
N HIS A 594 12.25 24.52 -18.37
CA HIS A 594 10.98 25.03 -18.86
C HIS A 594 10.06 25.49 -17.71
N CYS A 595 10.00 24.77 -16.59
CA CYS A 595 9.15 25.13 -15.45
C CYS A 595 9.69 26.37 -14.71
N VAL A 596 11.00 26.42 -14.46
CA VAL A 596 11.62 27.50 -13.66
C VAL A 596 12.09 28.70 -14.49
N LYS A 597 12.03 28.62 -15.82
CA LYS A 597 12.45 29.67 -16.77
C LYS A 597 13.89 30.15 -16.53
N THR A 598 14.79 29.22 -16.22
CA THR A 598 16.21 29.49 -15.93
C THR A 598 17.05 28.29 -16.34
N ASP A 599 18.29 28.56 -16.77
CA ASP A 599 19.29 27.55 -17.08
C ASP A 599 19.76 26.83 -15.81
N LEU A 600 19.63 25.50 -15.80
CA LEU A 600 20.00 24.64 -14.68
C LEU A 600 21.29 23.85 -14.94
N ARG A 601 22.04 24.19 -16.00
CA ARG A 601 23.34 23.59 -16.25
C ARG A 601 24.34 23.92 -15.14
N THR A 602 25.16 22.92 -14.83
CA THR A 602 26.37 23.08 -14.04
C THR A 602 27.50 23.53 -14.97
N PHE A 603 28.32 24.47 -14.50
CA PHE A 603 29.42 25.03 -15.28
C PHE A 603 30.71 24.99 -14.46
N TYR A 604 31.85 24.76 -15.12
CA TYR A 604 33.16 24.87 -14.48
C TYR A 604 33.47 26.33 -14.10
N ALA A 605 34.37 26.49 -13.13
CA ALA A 605 34.82 27.81 -12.65
C ALA A 605 35.29 28.72 -13.79
N GLU A 606 36.03 28.20 -14.76
CA GLU A 606 36.52 28.96 -15.93
C GLU A 606 35.36 29.47 -16.81
N SER A 607 34.38 28.60 -17.12
CA SER A 607 33.20 29.01 -17.88
C SER A 607 32.43 30.10 -17.15
N CYS A 608 32.27 29.97 -15.83
CA CYS A 608 31.62 30.99 -15.01
C CYS A 608 32.40 32.30 -14.95
N PHE A 609 33.73 32.26 -14.88
CA PHE A 609 34.58 33.43 -14.96
C PHE A 609 34.36 34.15 -16.30
N ARG A 610 34.46 33.41 -17.41
CA ARG A 610 34.21 33.95 -18.76
C ARG A 610 32.81 34.55 -18.87
N PHE A 611 31.77 33.88 -18.39
CA PHE A 611 30.40 34.40 -18.42
C PHE A 611 30.22 35.65 -17.57
N SER A 612 30.92 35.75 -16.45
CA SER A 612 30.84 36.93 -15.57
C SER A 612 31.50 38.16 -16.20
N LEU A 613 32.45 37.96 -17.12
CA LEU A 613 33.07 39.03 -17.90
C LEU A 613 32.27 39.42 -19.15
N THR A 614 31.56 38.47 -19.77
CA THR A 614 30.88 38.69 -21.06
C THR A 614 29.39 38.99 -20.95
N TYR A 615 28.72 38.61 -19.86
CA TYR A 615 27.29 38.82 -19.67
C TYR A 615 26.98 39.67 -18.44
N ARG A 616 26.01 40.59 -18.57
CA ARG A 616 25.53 41.40 -17.43
C ARG A 616 24.91 40.56 -16.30
N LYS A 617 24.33 39.41 -16.65
CA LYS A 617 23.75 38.47 -15.69
C LYS A 617 24.21 37.05 -16.07
N PRO A 618 25.29 36.53 -15.46
CA PRO A 618 25.79 35.19 -15.76
C PRO A 618 24.75 34.11 -15.38
N PRO A 619 24.89 32.84 -15.81
CA PRO A 619 23.97 31.77 -15.43
C PRO A 619 23.74 31.67 -13.92
N LEU A 620 22.55 31.23 -13.49
CA LEU A 620 22.19 31.19 -12.06
C LEU A 620 23.18 30.36 -11.23
N PHE A 621 23.68 29.26 -11.79
CA PHE A 621 24.72 28.44 -11.18
C PHE A 621 26.00 29.25 -10.89
N CYS A 622 26.47 30.08 -11.82
CA CYS A 622 27.65 30.91 -11.62
C CYS A 622 27.43 31.99 -10.56
N GLN A 623 26.23 32.58 -10.51
CA GLN A 623 25.86 33.56 -9.48
C GLN A 623 25.80 32.96 -8.08
N GLN A 624 25.23 31.75 -7.97
CA GLN A 624 25.01 31.09 -6.69
C GLN A 624 26.21 30.29 -6.20
N GLY A 625 27.04 29.78 -7.11
CA GLY A 625 28.23 28.97 -6.84
C GLY A 625 29.53 29.76 -6.99
N TYR A 626 30.01 29.92 -8.23
CA TYR A 626 31.33 30.50 -8.53
C TYR A 626 31.56 31.89 -7.89
N LEU A 627 30.63 32.84 -8.07
CA LEU A 627 30.75 34.19 -7.50
C LEU A 627 30.71 34.22 -5.97
N LYS A 628 30.27 33.13 -5.33
CA LYS A 628 30.30 32.92 -3.88
C LYS A 628 31.45 32.02 -3.44
N GLN A 629 32.44 31.78 -4.30
CA GLN A 629 33.60 30.91 -4.06
C GLN A 629 33.22 29.43 -3.82
N GLN A 630 32.11 28.98 -4.41
CA GLN A 630 31.57 27.61 -4.32
C GLN A 630 31.45 26.94 -5.70
N GLY A 631 32.34 27.30 -6.64
CA GLY A 631 32.35 26.73 -7.99
C GLY A 631 32.97 25.33 -8.04
N VAL A 632 32.62 24.55 -9.07
CA VAL A 632 33.31 23.30 -9.38
C VAL A 632 34.66 23.64 -10.00
N VAL A 633 35.74 23.30 -9.30
CA VAL A 633 37.12 23.46 -9.79
C VAL A 633 37.37 22.35 -10.81
N ASP A 634 37.95 22.73 -11.95
CA ASP A 634 38.32 21.76 -12.97
C ASP A 634 39.42 20.84 -12.42
N SER A 635 39.25 19.53 -12.54
CA SER A 635 40.28 18.54 -12.21
C SER A 635 40.73 17.89 -13.51
N SER A 636 41.92 18.24 -13.97
CA SER A 636 42.54 17.71 -15.20
C SER A 636 42.66 16.19 -15.23
N GLN A 637 42.55 15.50 -14.09
CA GLN A 637 42.57 14.04 -13.98
C GLN A 637 41.27 13.34 -14.39
N LEU A 638 40.10 14.01 -14.34
CA LEU A 638 38.82 13.38 -14.71
C LEU A 638 38.62 13.29 -16.24
N TRP A 639 39.27 14.17 -17.01
CA TRP A 639 39.15 14.23 -18.47
C TRP A 639 39.72 13.01 -19.19
N GLN A 640 40.74 12.34 -18.62
CA GLN A 640 41.31 11.12 -19.22
C GLN A 640 40.28 9.97 -19.32
N HIS A 641 39.25 9.95 -18.47
CA HIS A 641 38.20 8.93 -18.53
C HIS A 641 37.01 9.31 -19.44
N PHE A 642 36.83 10.60 -19.75
CA PHE A 642 35.74 11.07 -20.61
C PHE A 642 36.07 10.94 -22.10
N ASP A 643 37.32 11.13 -22.49
CA ASP A 643 37.78 10.91 -23.87
C ASP A 643 37.65 9.42 -24.27
N ASP A 644 37.88 8.49 -23.35
CA ASP A 644 37.66 7.06 -23.56
C ASP A 644 36.17 6.68 -23.73
N ALA A 645 35.23 7.53 -23.31
CA ALA A 645 33.79 7.27 -23.30
C ALA A 645 33.02 7.90 -24.48
N GLY A 646 33.69 8.63 -25.38
CA GLY A 646 33.11 9.13 -26.64
C GLY A 646 31.97 10.15 -26.49
N LEU A 647 31.86 10.82 -25.34
CA LEU A 647 30.86 11.88 -25.12
C LEU A 647 31.40 13.21 -25.66
N VAL A 648 30.91 13.58 -26.84
CA VAL A 648 31.24 14.75 -27.68
C VAL A 648 31.71 16.01 -26.92
N PRO A 649 32.86 16.61 -27.29
CA PRO A 649 33.19 17.99 -26.92
C PRO A 649 32.29 18.96 -27.70
N SER A 650 31.66 19.92 -27.03
CA SER A 650 31.04 21.03 -27.74
C SER A 650 32.13 21.81 -28.48
N GLU A 651 32.08 21.77 -29.81
CA GLU A 651 33.00 22.45 -30.72
C GLU A 651 33.21 23.91 -30.33
N HIS A 652 34.45 24.21 -29.97
CA HIS A 652 35.06 25.49 -30.27
C HIS A 652 35.33 25.49 -31.77
N ASP A 653 34.72 26.40 -32.52
CA ASP A 653 35.27 26.71 -33.83
C ASP A 653 35.26 28.21 -34.12
N SER A 654 36.48 28.73 -34.25
CA SER A 654 36.81 29.99 -34.89
C SER A 654 37.95 29.71 -35.86
N GLY A 655 37.58 29.23 -37.05
CA GLY A 655 38.26 29.38 -38.35
C GLY A 655 39.72 28.92 -38.48
N THR A 656 39.98 27.97 -39.38
CA THR A 656 40.48 28.24 -40.75
C THR A 656 40.67 26.95 -41.55
N SER A 657 40.12 26.96 -42.77
CA SER A 657 40.49 26.24 -44.00
C SER A 657 41.20 24.88 -43.94
N GLY A 658 40.50 23.85 -44.42
CA GLY A 658 41.07 22.62 -44.98
C GLY A 658 39.94 21.74 -45.48
N GLU A 659 39.84 21.53 -46.78
CA GLU A 659 38.83 20.69 -47.42
C GLU A 659 38.93 19.25 -46.92
N ASP A 660 37.82 18.70 -46.40
CA ASP A 660 37.62 17.26 -46.37
C ASP A 660 36.14 16.94 -46.66
N SER A 661 35.94 16.23 -47.75
CA SER A 661 34.64 16.01 -48.39
C SER A 661 34.01 14.71 -47.93
N ALA A 662 33.17 14.73 -46.89
CA ALA A 662 32.16 13.68 -46.64
C ALA A 662 31.16 14.04 -45.51
N PHE A 663 30.33 15.07 -45.66
CA PHE A 663 29.10 15.21 -44.85
C PHE A 663 28.06 16.06 -45.61
N PRO A 664 27.07 15.42 -46.25
CA PRO A 664 25.73 15.98 -46.17
C PRO A 664 24.68 14.87 -46.08
N ASN A 665 23.98 14.83 -44.94
CA ASN A 665 22.56 14.44 -44.82
C ASN A 665 22.28 14.15 -43.35
N TYR A 666 21.97 15.16 -42.55
CA TYR A 666 21.05 15.10 -41.40
C TYR A 666 21.12 16.48 -40.77
N LEU A 667 20.19 17.37 -41.16
CA LEU A 667 19.71 18.59 -40.48
C LEU A 667 19.34 19.66 -41.51
N ALA A 668 18.22 19.43 -42.21
CA ALA A 668 17.43 20.50 -42.79
C ALA A 668 15.96 20.05 -42.84
N GLN A 669 15.17 20.48 -41.85
CA GLN A 669 13.78 20.93 -41.97
C GLN A 669 13.06 20.85 -40.61
N ALA A 670 13.22 21.91 -39.82
CA ALA A 670 12.20 22.34 -38.88
C ALA A 670 11.85 23.79 -39.24
N GLY A 671 11.05 23.94 -40.29
CA GLY A 671 10.46 25.22 -40.70
C GLY A 671 8.96 25.02 -40.84
N ALA A 672 8.20 25.53 -39.87
CA ALA A 672 6.75 25.57 -39.96
C ALA A 672 6.32 26.48 -41.12
N SER A 673 5.40 25.99 -41.95
CA SER A 673 4.65 26.78 -42.93
C SER A 673 3.21 26.26 -42.95
N VAL A 674 2.29 27.19 -42.72
CA VAL A 674 0.84 27.02 -42.74
C VAL A 674 0.36 27.19 -44.19
N SER A 675 -0.40 26.24 -44.76
CA SER A 675 -1.69 26.53 -45.42
C SER A 675 -2.35 25.29 -46.05
N SER A 676 -3.68 25.31 -45.94
CA SER A 676 -4.76 24.73 -46.77
C SER A 676 -4.44 23.78 -47.93
N GLY A 677 -5.25 22.72 -48.05
CA GLY A 677 -5.55 22.12 -49.35
C GLY A 677 -6.08 20.69 -49.29
N LEU A 678 -7.39 20.54 -49.41
CA LEU A 678 -8.08 19.31 -49.82
C LEU A 678 -7.43 18.64 -51.06
N LYS A 679 -7.32 17.31 -51.08
CA LYS A 679 -8.19 16.40 -51.86
C LYS A 679 -7.77 14.93 -51.74
N LEU A 680 -8.80 14.09 -51.79
CA LEU A 680 -8.82 12.63 -51.95
C LEU A 680 -8.02 12.16 -53.17
N ASP A 681 -7.54 10.91 -53.17
CA ASP A 681 -8.13 9.86 -54.01
C ASP A 681 -7.45 8.48 -53.78
N PHE A 682 -8.33 7.47 -53.66
CA PHE A 682 -8.20 5.99 -53.60
C PHE A 682 -7.56 5.30 -52.40
#